data_AF-A0A921QSY7-F1
#
_entry.id   AF-A0A921QSY7-F1
#
_cell.length_a   1.000
_cell.length_b   1.000
_cell.length_c   1.000
_cell.angle_alpha   90.00
_cell.angle_beta   90.00
_cell.angle_gamma   90.00
#
_symmetry.space_group_name_H-M   'P 1'
#
loop_
_entity.id
_entity.type
_entity.pdbx_description
1 polymer ?
#
loop_
_entity_poly.entity_id
_entity_poly.type
_entity_poly.pdbx_seq_one_letter_code
_entity_poly.pdbx_strand_id
1 'polypeptide(L)'
;MEVRCLQLGLVCLLLMLASQDAPALAVPNSQCQRQCGGVDIHYPFGIGDNCSLSPGFNVSCDEVQDGIPKPFIGSVELLNISLIHGTIRVLNPISTSCYNSSSGLMEGNPWLINATDSPYRFSDVHNKFTVIGCNTLAYISGSDGTGYQSGCVSTCSSLSDLADGSCSGMGCCQTAIPKGMAYYDVGFDSGFNTSQIWRFSQCSYAVLMEAEAFNFSTSYITTTKFNDTSMGRAPVVSDWAIRDGTTSCEVAKRNETGTYACLSTNSECVESPNGPGYLCNCSKGYDGNPYLPDGCQDYNECKDISSCPSGSICHNTIGGYRCSCRTGRKFSEQNKTCVPDTGLIIGVTVGFLVLVIFSFFGYMILQKRKLNQVKQEHFRQHGGVLLFERMRSEKGLAFIVFSEAELIQATDNYDKSRIIGKGGHGTVYKGIVKNNMQVAIKRCALIDERQKKEFGQEMLILSQINHKNIVKLVGCCLEVEVPMLVYEFIPNGTLFELIHGKNQALQISFSTLLRIAHEAAEGLNFLHSYASPPIIHGDVKSANILLDGNYMAKVSDFGASILAPSDKEQYVTMVQGTCGYLDPEYMQTCQLTEKSDVYSFGVILLEVLTGQEPLKLDGPETQRSLSSNFLSAMKQNNLDAILPSHMKGQESNELIRGLAELAKQCLDMCGSNRPSMKEIADELGRLRKLSLHPWVQINVEMIETQSLLSGTPTASFEIEASTTGYPTQEGENLPMNPRSSYYAR
;
A
#
# COMPACT_ATOMS: atom_id res chain seq x y z
N MET A 1 90.68 10.45 42.12
CA MET A 1 89.49 10.55 41.24
C MET A 1 88.23 10.77 42.07
N GLU A 2 88.32 11.65 43.06
CA GLU A 2 87.20 12.46 43.51
C GLU A 2 87.31 13.79 42.77
N VAL A 3 86.24 14.58 42.71
CA VAL A 3 86.12 15.85 41.97
C VAL A 3 85.80 15.72 40.48
N ARG A 4 84.73 15.02 40.09
CA ARG A 4 84.00 15.31 38.82
C ARG A 4 82.47 15.00 38.83
N CYS A 5 81.84 14.84 40.00
CA CYS A 5 80.37 14.68 40.07
C CYS A 5 79.61 15.84 40.74
N LEU A 6 80.28 16.86 41.30
CA LEU A 6 79.61 17.98 41.97
C LEU A 6 79.39 19.24 41.10
N GLN A 7 79.97 19.32 39.89
CA GLN A 7 79.83 20.52 39.05
C GLN A 7 78.71 20.47 38.00
N LEU A 8 78.10 19.29 37.74
CA LEU A 8 76.89 19.23 36.89
C LEU A 8 75.58 19.40 37.66
N GLY A 9 75.58 19.24 38.99
CA GLY A 9 74.39 19.43 39.83
C GLY A 9 74.03 20.90 40.09
N LEU A 10 75.02 21.81 40.09
CA LEU A 10 74.77 23.23 40.39
C LEU A 10 74.30 24.03 39.15
N VAL A 11 74.65 23.59 37.93
CA VAL A 11 74.24 24.27 36.70
C VAL A 11 72.77 23.97 36.36
N CYS A 12 72.27 22.77 36.69
CA CYS A 12 70.84 22.47 36.55
C CYS A 12 69.97 23.13 37.63
N LEU A 13 70.52 23.48 38.81
CA LEU A 13 69.76 24.23 39.83
C LEU A 13 69.73 25.75 39.54
N LEU A 14 70.73 26.29 38.85
CA LEU A 14 70.78 27.70 38.44
C LEU A 14 70.07 27.98 37.11
N LEU A 15 69.83 26.96 36.26
CA LEU A 15 68.98 27.08 35.06
C LEU A 15 67.48 26.83 35.35
N MET A 16 67.11 26.49 36.58
CA MET A 16 65.71 26.39 37.04
C MET A 16 65.20 27.69 37.71
N LEU A 17 66.03 28.73 37.79
CA LEU A 17 65.65 30.05 38.30
C LEU A 17 65.90 31.12 37.23
N ALA A 18 65.41 30.85 36.03
CA ALA A 18 65.04 31.86 35.05
C ALA A 18 63.79 31.37 34.33
N SER A 19 62.74 31.05 35.10
CA SER A 19 61.39 31.24 34.57
C SER A 19 61.29 32.74 34.31
N GLN A 20 61.45 33.13 33.05
CA GLN A 20 60.70 34.29 32.59
C GLN A 20 59.25 33.90 32.86
N ASP A 21 58.67 34.49 33.92
CA ASP A 21 57.24 34.52 34.11
C ASP A 21 56.67 35.11 32.81
N ALA A 22 56.26 34.25 31.89
CA ALA A 22 55.30 34.62 30.90
C ALA A 22 54.08 35.07 31.70
N PRO A 23 53.57 36.29 31.50
CA PRO A 23 52.47 36.78 32.30
C PRO A 23 51.30 35.83 32.09
N ALA A 24 50.96 35.04 33.11
CA ALA A 24 49.64 34.47 33.22
C ALA A 24 48.66 35.63 33.05
N LEU A 25 47.63 35.46 32.22
CA LEU A 25 46.60 36.48 32.00
C LEU A 25 46.09 36.97 33.35
N ALA A 26 46.54 38.17 33.74
CA ALA A 26 46.24 38.74 35.03
C ALA A 26 44.76 39.15 35.00
N VAL A 27 43.96 38.51 35.86
CA VAL A 27 42.59 38.94 36.11
C VAL A 27 42.65 40.39 36.58
N PRO A 28 41.82 41.30 36.03
CA PRO A 28 41.91 42.72 36.33
C PRO A 28 41.76 42.97 37.83
N ASN A 29 42.59 43.85 38.38
CA ASN A 29 42.57 44.25 39.78
C ASN A 29 41.18 44.84 40.14
N SER A 30 40.70 44.62 41.36
CA SER A 30 39.41 45.17 41.83
C SER A 30 39.38 46.70 41.89
N GLN A 31 40.54 47.36 41.76
CA GLN A 31 40.69 48.82 41.73
C GLN A 31 40.58 49.44 40.33
N CYS A 32 40.38 48.65 39.26
CA CYS A 32 40.22 49.17 37.91
C CYS A 32 38.92 49.98 37.76
N GLN A 33 39.02 51.17 37.15
CA GLN A 33 37.86 52.01 36.86
C GLN A 33 36.98 51.34 35.78
N ARG A 34 35.68 51.24 36.05
CA ARG A 34 34.71 50.49 35.22
C ARG A 34 33.80 51.36 34.35
N GLN A 35 33.82 52.68 34.55
CA GLN A 35 32.98 53.62 33.81
C GLN A 35 33.75 54.90 33.50
N CYS A 36 33.56 55.44 32.30
CA CYS A 36 34.07 56.74 31.91
C CYS A 36 33.09 57.38 30.90
N GLY A 37 32.72 58.65 31.12
CA GLY A 37 31.81 59.36 30.21
C GLY A 37 30.46 58.69 29.98
N GLY A 38 29.96 57.89 30.93
CA GLY A 38 28.72 57.12 30.78
C GLY A 38 28.85 55.82 29.98
N VAL A 39 30.06 55.43 29.58
CA VAL A 39 30.35 54.15 28.92
C VAL A 39 30.83 53.13 29.95
N ASP A 40 30.19 51.97 29.98
CA ASP A 40 30.62 50.82 30.77
C ASP A 40 31.83 50.14 30.11
N ILE A 41 32.92 50.04 30.87
CA ILE A 41 34.20 49.48 30.42
C ILE A 41 34.43 48.20 31.21
N HIS A 42 34.23 47.09 30.52
CA HIS A 42 34.40 45.74 31.04
C HIS A 42 35.57 45.05 30.37
N TYR A 43 36.25 44.20 31.13
CA TYR A 43 37.30 43.34 30.61
C TYR A 43 36.79 42.55 29.38
N PRO A 44 37.53 42.47 28.25
CA PRO A 44 38.97 42.66 28.11
C PRO A 44 39.44 44.13 28.02
N PHE A 45 38.53 45.10 27.98
CA PHE A 45 38.84 46.52 28.02
C PHE A 45 39.06 47.00 29.46
N GLY A 46 39.91 48.00 29.65
CA GLY A 46 40.17 48.55 30.98
C GLY A 46 40.81 49.92 30.95
N ILE A 47 40.66 50.65 32.07
CA ILE A 47 41.28 51.95 32.31
C ILE A 47 42.36 51.78 33.38
N GLY A 48 43.59 52.21 33.05
CA GLY A 48 44.73 52.18 33.98
C GLY A 48 45.62 50.95 33.83
N ASP A 49 46.72 50.95 34.57
CA ASP A 49 47.75 49.91 34.45
C ASP A 49 47.23 48.53 34.87
N ASN A 50 47.49 47.52 34.03
CA ASN A 50 47.06 46.13 34.21
C ASN A 50 45.54 45.92 34.36
N CYS A 51 44.73 46.81 33.77
CA CYS A 51 43.27 46.70 33.78
C CYS A 51 42.68 46.15 32.48
N SER A 52 43.44 46.15 31.39
CA SER A 52 43.05 45.61 30.08
C SER A 52 43.79 44.31 29.77
N LEU A 53 43.24 43.52 28.85
CA LEU A 53 43.82 42.24 28.40
C LEU A 53 45.19 42.42 27.74
N SER A 54 45.31 43.43 26.88
CA SER A 54 46.55 43.83 26.23
C SER A 54 46.53 45.35 26.01
N PRO A 55 47.66 45.98 25.63
CA PRO A 55 47.72 47.43 25.38
C PRO A 55 46.70 47.92 24.36
N GLY A 56 46.31 47.08 23.38
CA GLY A 56 45.29 47.42 22.39
C GLY A 56 43.87 47.57 22.94
N PHE A 57 43.59 47.02 24.13
CA PHE A 57 42.31 47.13 24.83
C PHE A 57 42.30 48.21 25.93
N ASN A 58 43.39 48.98 26.06
CA ASN A 58 43.47 50.06 27.04
C ASN A 58 42.59 51.24 26.60
N VAL A 59 41.80 51.77 27.53
CA VAL A 59 40.94 52.93 27.35
C VAL A 59 41.47 54.08 28.22
N SER A 60 41.80 55.23 27.61
CA SER A 60 42.09 56.44 28.39
C SER A 60 40.80 57.16 28.75
N CYS A 61 40.77 57.81 29.91
CA CYS A 61 39.62 58.56 30.39
C CYS A 61 40.06 60.00 30.63
N ASP A 62 39.95 60.83 29.59
CA ASP A 62 40.55 62.16 29.55
C ASP A 62 39.50 63.24 29.81
N GLU A 63 39.83 64.24 30.61
CA GLU A 63 38.98 65.42 30.82
C GLU A 63 39.03 66.33 29.58
N VAL A 64 37.87 66.54 28.95
CA VAL A 64 37.70 67.50 27.85
C VAL A 64 37.12 68.83 28.34
N GLN A 65 37.08 69.84 27.46
CA GLN A 65 36.76 71.26 27.78
C GLN A 65 35.47 71.48 28.58
N ASP A 66 34.52 70.55 28.57
CA ASP A 66 33.26 70.62 29.31
C ASP A 66 33.34 70.07 30.76
N GLY A 67 34.52 69.63 31.21
CA GLY A 67 34.74 69.06 32.56
C GLY A 67 34.17 67.65 32.76
N ILE A 68 33.61 67.04 31.71
CA ILE A 68 33.11 65.67 31.71
C ILE A 68 34.21 64.76 31.15
N PRO A 69 34.68 63.76 31.90
CA PRO A 69 35.69 62.83 31.39
C PRO A 69 35.09 61.95 30.30
N LYS A 70 35.84 61.78 29.20
CA LYS A 70 35.42 60.98 28.04
C LYS A 70 36.38 59.82 27.76
N PRO A 71 35.88 58.65 27.35
CA PRO A 71 36.73 57.51 27.04
C PRO A 71 37.31 57.61 25.64
N PHE A 72 38.58 57.24 25.47
CA PHE A 72 39.25 57.19 24.18
C PHE A 72 40.00 55.86 23.99
N ILE A 73 40.03 55.40 22.74
CA ILE A 73 40.91 54.32 22.28
C ILE A 73 41.91 54.95 21.32
N GLY A 74 43.17 55.07 21.74
CA GLY A 74 44.15 55.85 21.02
C GLY A 74 43.72 57.32 20.94
N SER A 75 43.43 57.82 19.74
CA SER A 75 43.01 59.21 19.49
C SER A 75 41.52 59.38 19.21
N VAL A 76 40.73 58.30 19.19
CA VAL A 76 39.30 58.34 18.86
C VAL A 76 38.43 58.16 20.09
N GLU A 77 37.38 58.97 20.19
CA GLU A 77 36.42 58.95 21.30
C GLU A 77 35.55 57.69 21.20
N LEU A 78 35.45 56.95 22.31
CA LEU A 78 34.67 55.72 22.42
C LEU A 78 33.24 56.03 22.87
N LEU A 79 32.26 55.51 22.15
CA LEU A 79 30.83 55.73 22.43
C LEU A 79 30.19 54.53 23.11
N ASN A 80 30.58 53.32 22.72
CA ASN A 80 29.97 52.09 23.21
C ASN A 80 30.87 50.88 22.97
N ILE A 81 30.83 49.89 23.87
CA ILE A 81 31.44 48.58 23.71
C ILE A 81 30.33 47.52 23.76
N SER A 82 30.29 46.62 22.78
CA SER A 82 29.46 45.42 22.82
C SER A 82 30.35 44.19 22.93
N LEU A 83 30.30 43.53 24.09
CA LEU A 83 31.05 42.30 24.32
C LEU A 83 30.52 41.14 23.47
N ILE A 84 29.20 40.95 23.47
CA ILE A 84 28.52 39.84 22.80
C ILE A 84 28.72 39.87 21.28
N HIS A 85 28.66 41.07 20.68
CA HIS A 85 28.81 41.23 19.23
C HIS A 85 30.27 41.41 18.81
N GLY A 86 31.20 41.60 19.75
CA GLY A 86 32.59 41.90 19.43
C GLY A 86 32.76 43.24 18.69
N THR A 87 31.96 44.26 19.03
CA THR A 87 32.00 45.56 18.34
C THR A 87 32.25 46.72 19.31
N ILE A 88 32.86 47.78 18.81
CA ILE A 88 32.92 49.10 19.46
C ILE A 88 32.37 50.17 18.51
N ARG A 89 31.82 51.23 19.09
CA ARG A 89 31.45 52.44 18.36
C ARG A 89 32.38 53.57 18.75
N VAL A 90 33.01 54.21 17.78
CA VAL A 90 33.93 55.35 18.01
C VAL A 90 33.58 56.51 17.09
N LEU A 91 33.98 57.72 17.46
CA LEU A 91 33.84 58.91 16.61
C LEU A 91 35.03 59.03 15.66
N ASN A 92 34.74 58.87 14.37
CA ASN A 92 35.69 58.93 13.28
C ASN A 92 35.70 60.32 12.63
N PRO A 93 36.85 60.96 12.43
CA PRO A 93 36.93 62.26 11.75
C PRO A 93 36.39 62.25 10.31
N ILE A 94 35.71 63.34 9.95
CA ILE A 94 35.18 63.59 8.61
C ILE A 94 36.27 64.23 7.76
N SER A 95 36.59 63.64 6.61
CA SER A 95 37.46 64.29 5.62
C SER A 95 36.68 65.38 4.90
N THR A 96 37.28 66.56 4.78
CA THR A 96 36.65 67.72 4.14
C THR A 96 37.44 68.16 2.92
N SER A 97 36.74 68.70 1.93
CA SER A 97 37.32 69.49 0.84
C SER A 97 36.45 70.73 0.70
N CYS A 98 36.93 71.87 1.18
CA CYS A 98 36.16 73.10 1.34
C CYS A 98 36.78 74.26 0.55
N TYR A 99 35.93 75.14 0.02
CA TYR A 99 36.40 76.35 -0.64
C TYR A 99 36.97 77.35 0.39
N ASN A 100 38.23 77.73 0.21
CA ASN A 100 38.87 78.78 1.01
C ASN A 100 38.85 80.10 0.24
N SER A 101 38.15 81.11 0.78
CA SER A 101 38.01 82.43 0.15
C SER A 101 39.32 83.22 0.04
N SER A 102 40.30 82.92 0.89
CA SER A 102 41.60 83.59 0.91
C SER A 102 42.54 83.05 -0.17
N SER A 103 42.55 81.73 -0.40
CA SER A 103 43.36 81.10 -1.45
C SER A 103 42.63 80.98 -2.79
N GLY A 104 41.30 81.08 -2.80
CA GLY A 104 40.47 80.90 -4.00
C GLY A 104 40.40 79.47 -4.50
N LEU A 105 40.87 78.50 -3.71
CA LEU A 105 40.98 77.09 -4.06
C LEU A 105 40.18 76.21 -3.10
N MET A 106 39.92 74.98 -3.54
CA MET A 106 39.43 73.92 -2.66
C MET A 106 40.59 73.39 -1.84
N GLU A 107 40.48 73.45 -0.51
CA GLU A 107 41.45 72.93 0.43
C GLU A 107 40.92 71.68 1.10
N GLY A 108 41.69 70.60 0.99
CA GLY A 108 41.37 69.31 1.59
C GLY A 108 41.98 69.15 2.97
N ASN A 109 41.22 68.57 3.89
CA ASN A 109 41.71 68.03 5.16
C ASN A 109 41.38 66.53 5.20
N PRO A 110 42.18 65.67 4.53
CA PRO A 110 41.94 64.24 4.45
C PRO A 110 42.25 63.54 5.77
N TRP A 111 41.47 62.49 6.08
CA TRP A 111 41.68 61.63 7.23
C TRP A 111 42.34 60.31 6.84
N LEU A 112 43.16 59.81 7.75
CA LEU A 112 43.88 58.53 7.67
C LEU A 112 43.79 57.87 9.04
N ILE A 113 43.57 56.56 9.06
CA ILE A 113 43.70 55.76 10.28
C ILE A 113 44.39 54.42 9.99
N ASN A 114 45.32 54.05 10.87
CA ASN A 114 46.01 52.76 10.82
C ASN A 114 45.77 52.00 12.13
N ALA A 115 44.97 50.95 12.07
CA ALA A 115 44.66 50.06 13.17
C ALA A 115 45.20 48.62 12.92
N THR A 116 46.15 48.45 12.00
CA THR A 116 46.65 47.13 11.56
C THR A 116 47.19 46.28 12.70
N ASP A 117 48.01 46.89 13.57
CA ASP A 117 48.64 46.26 14.74
C ASP A 117 47.74 46.29 15.99
N SER A 118 46.45 46.59 15.81
CA SER A 118 45.47 46.64 16.89
C SER A 118 44.46 45.49 16.81
N PRO A 119 43.69 45.24 17.89
CA PRO A 119 42.58 44.30 17.88
C PRO A 119 41.45 44.62 16.90
N TYR A 120 41.40 45.85 16.37
CA TYR A 120 40.26 46.42 15.67
C TYR A 120 40.34 46.27 14.15
N ARG A 121 39.19 46.03 13.51
CA ARG A 121 38.95 46.08 12.06
C ARG A 121 37.65 46.86 11.81
N PHE A 122 37.59 47.64 10.73
CA PHE A 122 36.36 48.36 10.40
C PHE A 122 35.29 47.37 9.94
N SER A 123 34.10 47.46 10.51
CA SER A 123 33.02 46.54 10.19
C SER A 123 32.54 46.72 8.75
N ASP A 124 32.64 45.67 7.94
CA ASP A 124 32.17 45.65 6.56
C ASP A 124 30.64 45.58 6.44
N VAL A 125 29.98 45.13 7.52
CA VAL A 125 28.52 44.98 7.60
C VAL A 125 27.86 46.29 8.00
N HIS A 126 28.40 46.98 9.00
CA HIS A 126 27.74 48.14 9.60
C HIS A 126 28.14 49.47 8.97
N ASN A 127 29.34 49.57 8.39
CA ASN A 127 29.83 50.84 7.86
C ASN A 127 29.69 50.94 6.35
N LYS A 128 29.53 52.18 5.89
CA LYS A 128 29.66 52.55 4.48
C LYS A 128 30.56 53.76 4.35
N PHE A 129 31.42 53.74 3.33
CA PHE A 129 32.15 54.94 2.94
C PHE A 129 31.16 55.88 2.24
N THR A 130 30.90 57.01 2.89
CA THR A 130 29.85 57.96 2.51
C THR A 130 30.51 59.25 2.00
N VAL A 131 30.12 59.66 0.80
CA VAL A 131 30.59 60.90 0.17
C VAL A 131 29.40 61.84 0.01
N ILE A 132 29.54 63.07 0.48
CA ILE A 132 28.51 64.10 0.47
C ILE A 132 29.09 65.33 -0.22
N GLY A 133 28.36 65.85 -1.19
CA GLY A 133 28.81 66.99 -1.98
C GLY A 133 28.17 66.98 -3.36
N CYS A 134 28.40 68.04 -4.10
CA CYS A 134 27.93 68.16 -5.47
C CYS A 134 29.11 68.35 -6.42
N ASN A 135 29.17 67.53 -7.47
CA ASN A 135 30.34 67.42 -8.34
C ASN A 135 31.59 67.02 -7.53
N THR A 136 31.45 65.94 -6.76
CA THR A 136 32.45 65.46 -5.81
C THR A 136 32.75 63.99 -6.09
N LEU A 137 34.03 63.65 -6.16
CA LEU A 137 34.51 62.27 -6.16
C LEU A 137 35.56 62.12 -5.06
N ALA A 138 35.34 61.19 -4.15
CA ALA A 138 36.31 60.82 -3.13
C ALA A 138 36.60 59.32 -3.19
N TYR A 139 37.82 58.96 -2.82
CA TYR A 139 38.33 57.61 -2.78
C TYR A 139 38.65 57.21 -1.34
N ILE A 140 38.45 55.93 -1.05
CA ILE A 140 38.95 55.25 0.13
C ILE A 140 39.95 54.19 -0.34
N SER A 141 41.14 54.21 0.22
CA SER A 141 42.22 53.29 -0.14
C SER A 141 42.69 52.52 1.08
N GLY A 142 42.80 51.21 0.97
CA GLY A 142 43.40 50.32 1.98
C GLY A 142 44.85 50.01 1.63
N SER A 143 45.74 49.92 2.63
CA SER A 143 47.16 49.60 2.44
C SER A 143 47.56 48.22 3.00
N ASP A 144 46.61 47.34 3.28
CA ASP A 144 46.80 46.05 3.94
C ASP A 144 47.32 44.92 3.01
N GLY A 145 48.01 45.28 1.92
CA GLY A 145 48.57 44.34 0.96
C GLY A 145 47.60 43.83 -0.11
N THR A 146 46.32 44.23 -0.07
CA THR A 146 45.30 43.81 -1.05
C THR A 146 45.12 44.76 -2.24
N GLY A 147 45.61 46.01 -2.13
CA GLY A 147 45.42 47.04 -3.16
C GLY A 147 43.96 47.52 -3.26
N TYR A 148 43.16 47.37 -2.20
CA TYR A 148 41.78 47.86 -2.20
C TYR A 148 41.74 49.38 -2.39
N GLN A 149 41.04 49.82 -3.43
CA GLN A 149 40.67 51.20 -3.64
C GLN A 149 39.23 51.23 -4.12
N SER A 150 38.39 52.01 -3.46
CA SER A 150 37.02 52.27 -3.88
C SER A 150 36.79 53.76 -3.94
N GLY A 151 35.80 54.17 -4.74
CA GLY A 151 35.45 55.56 -4.93
C GLY A 151 33.95 55.71 -5.00
N CYS A 152 33.50 56.91 -4.69
CA CYS A 152 32.09 57.24 -4.64
C CYS A 152 31.90 58.66 -5.18
N VAL A 153 31.06 58.76 -6.20
CA VAL A 153 30.79 59.99 -6.94
C VAL A 153 29.40 60.50 -6.61
N SER A 154 29.31 61.80 -6.40
CA SER A 154 28.04 62.51 -6.22
C SER A 154 28.00 63.72 -7.13
N THR A 155 26.91 63.85 -7.90
CA THR A 155 26.70 64.94 -8.86
C THR A 155 25.35 65.60 -8.61
N CYS A 156 25.21 66.88 -8.96
CA CYS A 156 23.91 67.54 -8.95
C CYS A 156 23.93 68.75 -9.87
N SER A 157 22.79 69.13 -10.44
CA SER A 157 22.69 70.29 -11.33
C SER A 157 22.05 71.49 -10.63
N SER A 158 21.17 71.23 -9.67
CA SER A 158 20.43 72.24 -8.90
C SER A 158 19.90 71.70 -7.57
N LEU A 159 19.40 72.59 -6.69
CA LEU A 159 18.79 72.18 -5.41
C LEU A 159 17.57 71.26 -5.59
N SER A 160 16.82 71.39 -6.68
CA SER A 160 15.63 70.56 -6.94
C SER A 160 15.95 69.10 -7.24
N ASP A 161 17.21 68.78 -7.55
CA ASP A 161 17.66 67.42 -7.80
C ASP A 161 17.94 66.65 -6.49
N LEU A 162 17.99 67.38 -5.36
CA LEU A 162 18.31 66.82 -4.05
C LEU A 162 17.04 66.50 -3.28
N ALA A 163 17.01 65.34 -2.62
CA ALA A 163 15.90 64.92 -1.77
C ALA A 163 16.43 64.46 -0.41
N ASP A 164 15.91 65.03 0.68
CA ASP A 164 16.19 64.55 2.03
C ASP A 164 15.86 63.05 2.14
N GLY A 165 16.70 62.29 2.83
CA GLY A 165 16.55 60.84 2.98
C GLY A 165 17.02 60.00 1.80
N SER A 166 17.42 60.60 0.68
CA SER A 166 17.90 59.90 -0.51
C SER A 166 19.40 60.09 -0.72
N CYS A 167 20.15 58.98 -0.83
CA CYS A 167 21.58 58.97 -1.17
C CYS A 167 21.80 58.11 -2.42
N SER A 168 21.40 58.63 -3.58
CA SER A 168 21.34 57.89 -4.85
C SER A 168 22.37 58.34 -5.89
N GLY A 169 23.49 58.94 -5.46
CA GLY A 169 24.48 59.58 -6.33
C GLY A 169 24.19 61.05 -6.63
N MET A 170 23.11 61.60 -6.04
CA MET A 170 22.76 63.02 -6.11
C MET A 170 22.89 63.65 -4.72
N GLY A 171 23.88 64.53 -4.55
CA GLY A 171 24.26 65.11 -3.25
C GLY A 171 24.95 64.13 -2.29
N CYS A 172 24.67 62.83 -2.39
CA CYS A 172 25.30 61.80 -1.59
C CYS A 172 25.47 60.50 -2.38
N CYS A 173 26.55 59.78 -2.09
CA CYS A 173 26.75 58.39 -2.51
C CYS A 173 27.35 57.58 -1.35
N GLN A 174 27.16 56.24 -1.37
CA GLN A 174 27.77 55.31 -0.43
C GLN A 174 28.37 54.11 -1.15
N THR A 175 29.50 53.59 -0.66
CA THR A 175 30.12 52.35 -1.12
C THR A 175 30.51 51.45 0.06
N ALA A 176 30.50 50.13 -0.15
CA ALA A 176 30.86 49.15 0.85
C ALA A 176 32.39 48.98 0.95
N ILE A 177 32.86 48.56 2.11
CA ILE A 177 34.27 48.22 2.35
C ILE A 177 34.46 46.70 2.42
N PRO A 178 35.66 46.17 2.11
CA PRO A 178 35.96 44.76 2.23
C PRO A 178 36.18 44.36 3.70
N LYS A 179 36.03 43.05 3.94
CA LYS A 179 36.43 42.41 5.20
C LYS A 179 37.93 42.54 5.43
N GLY A 180 38.29 42.62 6.71
CA GLY A 180 39.68 42.63 7.17
C GLY A 180 40.34 43.99 7.14
N MET A 181 39.64 45.03 6.68
CA MET A 181 40.18 46.39 6.60
C MET A 181 40.53 46.93 7.98
N ALA A 182 41.81 47.19 8.22
CA ALA A 182 42.35 47.80 9.45
C ALA A 182 42.92 49.19 9.22
N TYR A 183 43.21 49.53 7.97
CA TYR A 183 43.80 50.78 7.55
C TYR A 183 42.95 51.33 6.43
N TYR A 184 42.74 52.65 6.43
CA TYR A 184 42.37 53.36 5.22
C TYR A 184 42.86 54.81 5.24
N ASP A 185 43.03 55.36 4.04
CA ASP A 185 43.15 56.79 3.78
C ASP A 185 42.04 57.27 2.85
N VAL A 186 41.70 58.55 2.97
CA VAL A 186 40.68 59.21 2.16
C VAL A 186 41.34 60.26 1.27
N GLY A 187 41.01 60.23 -0.03
CA GLY A 187 41.45 61.23 -1.00
C GLY A 187 40.26 61.85 -1.75
N PHE A 188 40.41 63.09 -2.19
CA PHE A 188 39.47 63.73 -3.12
C PHE A 188 40.11 63.86 -4.50
N ASP A 189 39.35 63.59 -5.55
CA ASP A 189 39.82 63.72 -6.93
C ASP A 189 39.96 65.20 -7.32
N SER A 190 41.14 65.60 -7.81
CA SER A 190 41.42 66.99 -8.20
C SER A 190 40.71 67.42 -9.49
N GLY A 191 40.21 66.47 -10.29
CA GLY A 191 39.40 66.73 -11.47
C GLY A 191 37.98 67.22 -11.15
N PHE A 192 37.48 66.95 -9.94
CA PHE A 192 36.15 67.35 -9.46
C PHE A 192 36.22 68.63 -8.63
N ASN A 193 36.61 69.73 -9.29
CA ASN A 193 36.78 71.03 -8.62
C ASN A 193 35.45 71.78 -8.48
N THR A 194 35.00 72.02 -7.25
CA THR A 194 33.74 72.72 -6.93
C THR A 194 33.92 74.21 -6.64
N SER A 195 35.12 74.78 -6.83
CA SER A 195 35.41 76.21 -6.62
C SER A 195 34.53 77.16 -7.43
N GLN A 196 33.92 76.73 -8.54
CA GLN A 196 32.99 77.55 -9.31
C GLN A 196 31.56 77.53 -8.76
N ILE A 197 31.22 76.53 -7.96
CA ILE A 197 29.89 76.32 -7.37
C ILE A 197 29.90 76.49 -5.84
N TRP A 198 30.94 77.10 -5.27
CA TRP A 198 31.14 77.25 -3.82
C TRP A 198 29.97 77.92 -3.08
N ARG A 199 29.20 78.79 -3.76
CA ARG A 199 28.00 79.44 -3.19
C ARG A 199 26.83 78.47 -2.97
N PHE A 200 26.86 77.34 -3.65
CA PHE A 200 25.84 76.30 -3.64
C PHE A 200 26.31 75.04 -2.91
N SER A 201 27.57 74.65 -3.08
CA SER A 201 28.23 73.57 -2.34
C SER A 201 29.60 74.05 -1.85
N GLN A 202 29.65 74.54 -0.61
CA GLN A 202 30.87 75.14 -0.04
C GLN A 202 31.92 74.09 0.35
N CYS A 203 31.45 72.94 0.82
CA CYS A 203 32.28 71.85 1.29
C CYS A 203 31.78 70.52 0.74
N SER A 204 32.72 69.65 0.46
CA SER A 204 32.52 68.23 0.20
C SER A 204 33.05 67.43 1.38
N TYR A 205 32.39 66.33 1.69
CA TYR A 205 32.67 65.47 2.83
C TYR A 205 32.88 64.03 2.38
N ALA A 206 33.80 63.34 3.02
CA ALA A 206 34.02 61.91 2.83
C ALA A 206 34.33 61.28 4.19
N VAL A 207 33.59 60.24 4.56
CA VAL A 207 33.74 59.60 5.87
C VAL A 207 33.31 58.15 5.82
N LEU A 208 34.06 57.27 6.49
CA LEU A 208 33.60 55.94 6.82
C LEU A 208 32.76 56.01 8.10
N MET A 209 31.48 55.68 8.01
CA MET A 209 30.56 55.80 9.15
C MET A 209 29.50 54.68 9.17
N GLU A 210 28.88 54.49 10.34
CA GLU A 210 27.77 53.57 10.55
C GLU A 210 26.60 53.95 9.65
N ALA A 211 26.19 53.04 8.77
CA ALA A 211 25.20 53.31 7.73
C ALA A 211 23.84 53.69 8.32
N GLU A 212 23.46 53.09 9.45
CA GLU A 212 22.19 53.37 10.15
C GLU A 212 22.16 54.73 10.84
N ALA A 213 23.33 55.28 11.18
CA ALA A 213 23.45 56.62 11.76
C ALA A 213 23.39 57.73 10.71
N PHE A 214 23.45 57.39 9.42
CA PHE A 214 23.45 58.35 8.33
C PHE A 214 22.07 58.51 7.70
N ASN A 215 21.58 59.75 7.70
CA ASN A 215 20.41 60.15 6.92
C ASN A 215 20.73 61.43 6.16
N PHE A 216 20.66 61.38 4.83
CA PHE A 216 21.04 62.52 3.99
C PHE A 216 20.09 63.71 4.18
N SER A 217 20.66 64.91 4.31
CA SER A 217 19.91 66.16 4.26
C SER A 217 20.50 67.08 3.21
N THR A 218 19.64 67.72 2.43
CA THR A 218 19.95 68.80 1.49
C THR A 218 20.76 69.93 2.14
N SER A 219 20.53 70.18 3.43
CA SER A 219 21.29 71.16 4.22
C SER A 219 22.79 70.85 4.31
N TYR A 220 23.20 69.59 4.17
CA TYR A 220 24.61 69.18 4.16
C TYR A 220 25.36 69.64 2.91
N ILE A 221 24.65 70.01 1.83
CA ILE A 221 25.26 70.56 0.62
C ILE A 221 25.40 72.08 0.74
N THR A 222 24.33 72.75 1.19
CA THR A 222 24.24 74.21 1.20
C THR A 222 24.90 74.88 2.40
N THR A 223 25.24 74.11 3.44
CA THR A 223 25.80 74.62 4.70
C THR A 223 26.89 73.69 5.23
N THR A 224 27.62 74.12 6.26
CA THR A 224 28.62 73.30 6.96
C THR A 224 28.04 72.32 7.99
N LYS A 225 26.70 72.23 8.07
CA LYS A 225 25.97 71.52 9.14
C LYS A 225 26.43 70.08 9.35
N PHE A 226 26.79 69.35 8.30
CA PHE A 226 27.27 67.97 8.45
C PHE A 226 28.55 67.88 9.30
N ASN A 227 29.49 68.80 9.05
CA ASN A 227 30.71 68.92 9.85
C ASN A 227 30.41 69.47 11.25
N ASP A 228 29.48 70.40 11.39
CA ASP A 228 29.22 71.09 12.66
C ASP A 228 28.47 70.22 13.68
N THR A 229 27.59 69.31 13.22
CA THR A 229 26.67 68.53 14.08
C THR A 229 27.40 67.61 15.07
N SER A 230 28.67 67.30 14.84
CA SER A 230 29.46 66.41 15.70
C SER A 230 30.94 66.79 15.73
N MET A 231 31.24 68.09 15.66
CA MET A 231 32.61 68.65 15.70
C MET A 231 33.55 67.98 14.69
N GLY A 232 33.06 67.75 13.47
CA GLY A 232 33.79 67.13 12.37
C GLY A 232 34.04 65.64 12.52
N ARG A 233 33.17 64.93 13.24
CA ARG A 233 33.26 63.47 13.43
C ARG A 233 31.92 62.79 13.15
N ALA A 234 31.97 61.50 12.84
CA ALA A 234 30.80 60.65 12.64
C ALA A 234 31.00 59.29 13.33
N PRO A 235 29.94 58.63 13.82
CA PRO A 235 30.07 57.32 14.44
C PRO A 235 30.50 56.27 13.41
N VAL A 236 31.47 55.43 13.77
CA VAL A 236 31.90 54.26 13.01
C VAL A 236 31.89 53.03 13.92
N VAL A 237 31.56 51.88 13.36
CA VAL A 237 31.58 50.58 14.06
C VAL A 237 32.87 49.84 13.75
N SER A 238 33.64 49.46 14.77
CA SER A 238 34.80 48.60 14.58
C SER A 238 34.57 47.25 15.24
N ASP A 239 34.82 46.17 14.50
CA ASP A 239 34.85 44.82 15.06
C ASP A 239 36.19 44.64 15.77
N TRP A 240 36.17 44.14 17.00
CA TRP A 240 37.37 43.77 17.74
C TRP A 240 37.42 42.27 17.91
N ALA A 241 38.63 41.72 18.05
CA ALA A 241 38.83 40.31 18.37
C ALA A 241 40.16 40.13 19.11
N ILE A 242 40.37 38.97 19.72
CA ILE A 242 41.68 38.57 20.24
C ILE A 242 42.53 38.09 19.07
N ARG A 243 43.65 38.77 18.79
CA ARG A 243 44.47 38.57 17.58
C ARG A 243 45.95 38.27 17.86
N ASP A 244 46.33 38.02 19.12
CA ASP A 244 47.73 37.81 19.52
C ASP A 244 48.22 36.40 19.11
N GLY A 245 49.15 36.34 18.15
CA GLY A 245 50.00 35.19 17.82
C GLY A 245 49.33 33.94 17.22
N THR A 246 48.00 33.77 17.31
CA THR A 246 47.26 32.61 16.77
C THR A 246 45.87 33.03 16.29
N THR A 247 45.49 32.61 15.08
CA THR A 247 44.39 33.24 14.31
C THR A 247 43.04 32.52 14.36
N SER A 248 42.97 31.32 14.93
CA SER A 248 41.74 30.53 15.03
C SER A 248 41.50 30.01 16.43
N CYS A 249 40.22 29.77 16.77
CA CYS A 249 39.79 29.14 18.00
C CYS A 249 40.43 27.77 18.22
N GLU A 250 40.62 26.97 17.16
CA GLU A 250 41.25 25.66 17.28
C GLU A 250 42.68 25.74 17.81
N VAL A 251 43.44 26.74 17.35
CA VAL A 251 44.81 26.96 17.81
C VAL A 251 44.80 27.62 19.20
N ALA A 252 43.95 28.61 19.42
CA ALA A 252 43.83 29.31 20.69
C ALA A 252 43.47 28.36 21.85
N LYS A 253 42.56 27.40 21.63
CA LYS A 253 42.15 26.39 22.61
C LYS A 253 43.26 25.43 23.03
N ARG A 254 44.32 25.24 22.22
CA ARG A 254 45.48 24.42 22.62
C ARG A 254 46.28 25.06 23.74
N ASN A 255 46.12 26.38 23.92
CA ASN A 255 46.71 27.18 24.99
C ASN A 255 48.22 26.94 25.21
N GLU A 256 48.97 26.73 24.13
CA GLU A 256 50.40 26.39 24.18
C GLU A 256 51.25 27.54 24.78
N THR A 257 50.77 28.78 24.66
CA THR A 257 51.43 29.99 25.17
C THR A 257 50.84 30.51 26.49
N GLY A 258 49.77 29.90 27.02
CA GLY A 258 49.09 30.37 28.24
C GLY A 258 48.25 31.65 28.07
N THR A 259 48.00 32.10 26.83
CA THR A 259 47.36 33.38 26.50
C THR A 259 45.89 33.25 26.04
N TYR A 260 45.26 32.10 26.25
CA TYR A 260 43.86 31.89 25.87
C TYR A 260 42.90 32.78 26.69
N ALA A 261 42.13 33.61 26.00
CA ALA A 261 41.36 34.70 26.63
C ALA A 261 39.97 34.29 27.16
N CYS A 262 39.42 33.14 26.76
CA CYS A 262 38.11 32.69 27.25
C CYS A 262 38.28 31.96 28.58
N LEU A 263 38.32 32.72 29.67
CA LEU A 263 38.69 32.24 31.00
C LEU A 263 37.52 31.58 31.76
N SER A 264 36.26 31.89 31.40
CA SER A 264 35.11 31.31 32.10
C SER A 264 34.88 29.86 31.70
N THR A 265 34.57 29.00 32.66
CA THR A 265 34.29 27.57 32.45
C THR A 265 33.08 27.31 31.57
N ASN A 266 32.07 28.18 31.61
CA ASN A 266 30.88 28.13 30.75
C ASN A 266 30.99 29.13 29.59
N SER A 267 32.17 29.24 28.97
CA SER A 267 32.39 30.06 27.78
C SER A 267 32.90 29.25 26.60
N GLU A 268 32.60 29.75 25.40
CA GLU A 268 32.96 29.17 24.12
C GLU A 268 33.74 30.18 23.29
N CYS A 269 34.80 29.69 22.64
CA CYS A 269 35.52 30.46 21.64
C CYS A 269 34.73 30.49 20.33
N VAL A 270 34.58 31.68 19.76
CA VAL A 270 33.89 31.95 18.50
C VAL A 270 34.86 32.64 17.53
N GLU A 271 34.93 32.17 16.29
CA GLU A 271 35.77 32.82 15.27
C GLU A 271 35.30 34.25 14.98
N SER A 272 36.26 35.16 14.79
CA SER A 272 35.97 36.55 14.44
C SER A 272 35.25 36.63 13.08
N PRO A 273 34.11 37.35 12.98
CA PRO A 273 33.39 37.49 11.71
C PRO A 273 34.14 38.34 10.67
N ASN A 274 35.13 39.13 11.12
CA ASN A 274 35.87 40.10 10.32
C ASN A 274 37.39 39.91 10.49
N GLY A 275 37.95 39.06 9.63
CA GLY A 275 39.38 38.72 9.61
C GLY A 275 39.83 37.80 10.77
N PRO A 276 41.12 37.44 10.81
CA PRO A 276 41.67 36.42 11.71
C PRO A 276 41.64 36.83 13.19
N GLY A 277 41.27 35.91 14.08
CA GLY A 277 41.14 36.16 15.52
C GLY A 277 39.87 35.52 16.07
N TYR A 278 39.66 35.63 17.38
CA TYR A 278 38.50 35.03 18.04
C TYR A 278 37.88 35.92 19.11
N LEU A 279 36.64 35.60 19.46
CA LEU A 279 35.84 36.16 20.54
C LEU A 279 35.51 35.06 21.55
N CYS A 280 35.08 35.47 22.74
CA CYS A 280 34.58 34.57 23.77
C CYS A 280 33.12 34.93 24.02
N ASN A 281 32.23 33.94 23.95
CA ASN A 281 30.83 34.07 24.31
C ASN A 281 30.51 33.13 25.46
N CYS A 282 29.56 33.50 26.32
CA CYS A 282 29.02 32.54 27.27
C CYS A 282 28.29 31.42 26.52
N SER A 283 28.44 30.19 27.02
CA SER A 283 27.71 29.02 26.53
C SER A 283 26.21 29.26 26.65
N LYS A 284 25.45 28.55 25.82
CA LYS A 284 23.98 28.63 25.85
C LYS A 284 23.44 28.38 27.28
N GLY A 285 22.56 29.26 27.76
CA GLY A 285 22.00 29.22 29.12
C GLY A 285 22.83 29.96 30.18
N TYR A 286 23.93 30.58 29.77
CA TYR A 286 24.78 31.39 30.63
C TYR A 286 24.91 32.80 30.07
N ASP A 287 25.01 33.78 30.97
CA ASP A 287 25.18 35.19 30.66
C ASP A 287 26.25 35.82 31.58
N GLY A 288 26.87 36.90 31.13
CA GLY A 288 27.94 37.59 31.86
C GLY A 288 29.20 37.82 31.02
N ASN A 289 30.36 37.82 31.69
CA ASN A 289 31.63 38.15 31.04
C ASN A 289 32.52 36.91 30.84
N PRO A 290 32.63 36.39 29.61
CA PRO A 290 33.39 35.16 29.34
C PRO A 290 34.91 35.32 29.47
N TYR A 291 35.42 36.55 29.54
CA TYR A 291 36.84 36.87 29.67
C TYR A 291 37.31 36.87 31.14
N LEU A 292 36.42 36.63 32.11
CA LEU A 292 36.75 36.53 33.53
C LEU A 292 36.58 35.08 34.02
N PRO A 293 37.40 34.62 35.00
CA PRO A 293 37.14 33.37 35.70
C PRO A 293 35.74 33.43 36.34
N ASP A 294 34.93 32.39 36.15
CA ASP A 294 33.53 32.30 36.61
C ASP A 294 32.63 33.48 36.19
N GLY A 295 33.00 34.19 35.11
CA GLY A 295 32.25 35.36 34.66
C GLY A 295 30.95 35.05 33.90
N CYS A 296 30.81 33.86 33.32
CA CYS A 296 29.55 33.35 32.76
C CYS A 296 28.75 32.62 33.85
N GLN A 297 27.64 33.23 34.27
CA GLN A 297 26.75 32.72 35.30
C GLN A 297 25.46 32.20 34.68
N ASP A 298 24.82 31.26 35.37
CA ASP A 298 23.54 30.69 34.97
C ASP A 298 22.51 31.81 34.76
N TYR A 299 22.02 31.94 33.52
CA TYR A 299 21.03 32.94 33.18
C TYR A 299 19.65 32.44 33.56
N ASN A 300 18.91 33.19 34.36
CA ASN A 300 17.57 32.78 34.76
C ASN A 300 16.55 33.13 33.68
N GLU A 301 16.32 32.22 32.74
CA GLU A 301 15.38 32.44 31.63
C GLU A 301 13.94 32.66 32.13
N CYS A 302 13.60 32.21 33.34
CA CYS A 302 12.26 32.41 33.90
C CYS A 302 11.95 33.87 34.28
N LYS A 303 12.94 34.77 34.25
CA LYS A 303 12.70 36.22 34.39
C LYS A 303 12.11 36.83 33.11
N ASP A 304 12.33 36.21 31.96
CA ASP A 304 11.76 36.66 30.69
C ASP A 304 10.32 36.17 30.53
N ILE A 305 9.40 37.10 30.28
CA ILE A 305 7.95 36.87 30.14
C ILE A 305 7.63 35.89 29.00
N SER A 306 8.52 35.70 28.03
CA SER A 306 8.34 34.84 26.85
C SER A 306 8.92 33.42 26.97
N SER A 307 9.64 33.08 28.05
CA SER A 307 10.38 31.81 28.10
C SER A 307 9.46 30.59 28.20
N CYS A 308 8.32 30.74 28.89
CA CYS A 308 7.32 29.70 28.99
C CYS A 308 5.94 30.18 28.50
N PRO A 309 5.15 29.31 27.84
CA PRO A 309 3.81 29.63 27.36
C PRO A 309 2.83 30.04 28.47
N SER A 310 1.85 30.87 28.13
CA SER A 310 0.79 31.30 29.06
C SER A 310 0.10 30.09 29.73
N GLY A 311 0.12 30.06 31.07
CA GLY A 311 -0.51 29.00 31.88
C GLY A 311 0.43 27.87 32.32
N SER A 312 1.71 27.91 31.95
CA SER A 312 2.75 27.01 32.47
C SER A 312 3.55 27.65 33.62
N ILE A 313 4.24 26.83 34.40
CA ILE A 313 5.14 27.24 35.48
C ILE A 313 6.58 27.03 34.99
N CYS A 314 7.37 28.09 34.97
CA CYS A 314 8.78 28.02 34.61
C CYS A 314 9.62 27.60 35.82
N HIS A 315 10.57 26.69 35.61
CA HIS A 315 11.57 26.31 36.59
C HIS A 315 12.96 26.50 35.98
N ASN A 316 13.76 27.38 36.58
CA ASN A 316 15.15 27.56 36.20
C ASN A 316 15.96 26.30 36.54
N THR A 317 16.88 25.93 35.67
CA THR A 317 17.82 24.82 35.84
C THR A 317 19.22 25.28 35.48
N ILE A 318 20.26 24.57 35.91
CA ILE A 318 21.63 24.98 35.56
C ILE A 318 21.83 24.78 34.04
N GLY A 319 22.15 25.86 33.33
CA GLY A 319 22.36 25.91 31.87
C GLY A 319 21.07 25.91 31.05
N GLY A 320 19.92 26.23 31.65
CA GLY A 320 18.65 26.34 30.91
C GLY A 320 17.41 26.37 31.79
N TYR A 321 16.23 26.10 31.22
CA TYR A 321 14.98 26.08 31.99
C TYR A 321 14.06 24.94 31.57
N ARG A 322 13.12 24.58 32.45
CA ARG A 322 12.04 23.64 32.15
C ARG A 322 10.68 24.25 32.45
N CYS A 323 9.74 24.13 31.53
CA CYS A 323 8.34 24.49 31.76
C CYS A 323 7.56 23.27 32.26
N SER A 324 6.77 23.42 33.30
CA SER A 324 5.80 22.42 33.77
C SER A 324 4.37 22.95 33.65
N CYS A 325 3.40 22.06 33.54
CA CYS A 325 1.98 22.43 33.49
C CYS A 325 1.30 22.07 34.82
N ARG A 326 0.23 22.80 35.17
CA ARG A 326 -0.60 22.45 36.33
C ARG A 326 -1.21 21.06 36.17
N THR A 327 -1.46 20.38 37.29
CA THR A 327 -1.99 19.01 37.37
C THR A 327 -3.17 18.78 36.42
N GLY A 328 -3.09 17.73 35.58
CA GLY A 328 -4.09 17.39 34.57
C GLY A 328 -3.84 17.94 33.16
N ARG A 329 -2.70 18.59 32.92
CA ARG A 329 -2.26 19.08 31.60
C ARG A 329 -0.81 18.66 31.30
N LYS A 330 -0.49 18.35 30.04
CA LYS A 330 0.87 17.99 29.59
C LYS A 330 1.44 19.11 28.70
N PHE A 331 2.74 19.36 28.84
CA PHE A 331 3.46 20.31 27.99
C PHE A 331 3.66 19.75 26.58
N SER A 332 3.21 20.48 25.55
CA SER A 332 3.43 20.12 24.14
C SER A 332 4.61 20.90 23.58
N GLU A 333 5.67 20.19 23.22
CA GLU A 333 6.92 20.75 22.70
C GLU A 333 6.75 21.40 21.32
N GLN A 334 5.85 20.86 20.48
CA GLN A 334 5.56 21.36 19.13
C GLN A 334 4.81 22.69 19.13
N ASN A 335 3.79 22.81 19.98
CA ASN A 335 2.90 23.97 19.97
C ASN A 335 3.26 25.00 21.04
N LYS A 336 4.29 24.73 21.87
CA LYS A 336 4.62 25.54 23.05
C LYS A 336 3.35 25.91 23.83
N THR A 337 2.54 24.93 24.23
CA THR A 337 1.31 25.17 25.01
C THR A 337 1.03 24.02 25.99
N CYS A 338 0.29 24.32 27.07
CA CYS A 338 -0.22 23.31 27.99
C CYS A 338 -1.54 22.74 27.45
N VAL A 339 -1.51 21.51 26.93
CA VAL A 339 -2.69 20.79 26.44
C VAL A 339 -3.30 19.95 27.57
N PRO A 340 -4.62 19.68 27.57
CA PRO A 340 -5.24 18.71 28.47
C PRO A 340 -4.47 17.39 28.42
N ASP A 341 -4.16 16.79 29.58
CA ASP A 341 -3.50 15.49 29.62
C ASP A 341 -4.50 14.42 29.20
N THR A 342 -4.64 14.28 27.89
CA THR A 342 -5.42 13.24 27.24
C THR A 342 -4.66 11.91 27.26
N GLY A 343 -3.55 11.75 27.99
CA GLY A 343 -2.80 10.49 28.04
C GLY A 343 -3.65 9.30 28.51
N LEU A 344 -4.58 9.52 29.44
CA LEU A 344 -5.51 8.49 29.89
C LEU A 344 -6.70 8.33 28.92
N ILE A 345 -7.14 9.39 28.25
CA ILE A 345 -8.26 9.34 27.30
C ILE A 345 -7.81 8.76 25.94
N ILE A 346 -6.64 9.14 25.42
CA ILE A 346 -5.97 8.59 24.25
C ILE A 346 -5.42 7.21 24.56
N GLY A 347 -4.85 6.96 25.74
CA GLY A 347 -4.43 5.62 26.16
C GLY A 347 -5.61 4.66 26.26
N VAL A 348 -6.75 5.08 26.81
CA VAL A 348 -7.97 4.28 26.86
C VAL A 348 -8.64 4.21 25.50
N THR A 349 -8.68 5.27 24.68
CA THR A 349 -9.35 5.23 23.35
C THR A 349 -8.51 4.56 22.28
N VAL A 350 -7.19 4.75 22.24
CA VAL A 350 -6.25 4.03 21.37
C VAL A 350 -6.05 2.62 21.88
N GLY A 351 -5.93 2.41 23.20
CA GLY A 351 -5.93 1.06 23.78
C GLY A 351 -7.23 0.32 23.49
N PHE A 352 -8.39 0.99 23.56
CA PHE A 352 -9.68 0.43 23.18
C PHE A 352 -9.82 0.25 21.68
N LEU A 353 -9.34 1.17 20.84
CA LEU A 353 -9.34 1.02 19.37
C LEU A 353 -8.43 -0.12 18.93
N VAL A 354 -7.23 -0.23 19.51
CA VAL A 354 -6.29 -1.31 19.26
C VAL A 354 -6.84 -2.62 19.79
N LEU A 355 -7.45 -2.65 20.98
CA LEU A 355 -8.16 -3.83 21.50
C LEU A 355 -9.37 -4.20 20.64
N VAL A 356 -10.15 -3.25 20.14
CA VAL A 356 -11.29 -3.48 19.26
C VAL A 356 -10.81 -3.95 17.89
N ILE A 357 -9.71 -3.41 17.36
CA ILE A 357 -9.11 -3.86 16.11
C ILE A 357 -8.51 -5.25 16.28
N PHE A 358 -7.72 -5.54 17.31
CA PHE A 358 -7.20 -6.88 17.59
C PHE A 358 -8.30 -7.87 17.99
N SER A 359 -9.36 -7.42 18.65
CA SER A 359 -10.54 -8.23 18.95
C SER A 359 -11.39 -8.41 17.70
N PHE A 360 -11.42 -7.48 16.76
CA PHE A 360 -12.11 -7.61 15.47
C PHE A 360 -11.33 -8.51 14.52
N PHE A 361 -10.01 -8.35 14.39
CA PHE A 361 -9.15 -9.27 13.65
C PHE A 361 -9.08 -10.63 14.33
N GLY A 362 -9.00 -10.67 15.65
CA GLY A 362 -9.11 -11.88 16.46
C GLY A 362 -10.46 -12.55 16.28
N TYR A 363 -11.56 -11.81 16.32
CA TYR A 363 -12.91 -12.29 16.03
C TYR A 363 -13.05 -12.75 14.59
N MET A 364 -12.51 -12.05 13.61
CA MET A 364 -12.50 -12.45 12.20
C MET A 364 -11.67 -13.72 11.99
N ILE A 365 -10.52 -13.84 12.66
CA ILE A 365 -9.70 -15.06 12.66
C ILE A 365 -10.43 -16.19 13.38
N LEU A 366 -11.11 -15.91 14.49
CA LEU A 366 -11.91 -16.89 15.23
C LEU A 366 -13.15 -17.30 14.45
N GLN A 367 -13.82 -16.39 13.76
CA GLN A 367 -14.95 -16.65 12.88
C GLN A 367 -14.50 -17.43 11.65
N LYS A 368 -13.35 -17.08 11.07
CA LYS A 368 -12.75 -17.83 9.96
C LYS A 368 -12.29 -19.22 10.41
N ARG A 369 -11.70 -19.34 11.60
CA ARG A 369 -11.35 -20.64 12.21
C ARG A 369 -12.60 -21.44 12.54
N LYS A 370 -13.66 -20.82 13.07
CA LYS A 370 -14.94 -21.45 13.38
C LYS A 370 -15.63 -21.93 12.10
N LEU A 371 -15.65 -21.11 11.05
CA LEU A 371 -16.19 -21.49 9.75
C LEU A 371 -15.40 -22.65 9.13
N ASN A 372 -14.07 -22.59 9.15
CA ASN A 372 -13.23 -23.68 8.66
C ASN A 372 -13.38 -24.94 9.51
N GLN A 373 -13.53 -24.81 10.84
CA GLN A 373 -13.85 -25.94 11.73
C GLN A 373 -15.21 -26.53 11.39
N VAL A 374 -16.24 -25.72 11.13
CA VAL A 374 -17.56 -26.19 10.71
C VAL A 374 -17.50 -26.90 9.36
N LYS A 375 -16.80 -26.34 8.36
CA LYS A 375 -16.58 -27.00 7.06
C LYS A 375 -15.85 -28.33 7.20
N GLN A 376 -14.82 -28.37 8.03
CA GLN A 376 -14.04 -29.59 8.29
C GLN A 376 -14.83 -30.59 9.14
N GLU A 377 -15.72 -30.12 10.02
CA GLU A 377 -16.62 -30.95 10.78
C GLU A 377 -17.70 -31.57 9.88
N HIS A 378 -18.33 -30.79 8.98
CA HIS A 378 -19.21 -31.33 7.95
C HIS A 378 -18.48 -32.37 7.07
N PHE A 379 -17.24 -32.07 6.67
CA PHE A 379 -16.41 -33.02 5.94
C PHE A 379 -16.23 -34.35 6.69
N ARG A 380 -16.01 -34.30 8.01
CA ARG A 380 -15.88 -35.51 8.85
C ARG A 380 -17.22 -36.22 9.08
N GLN A 381 -18.27 -35.47 9.41
CA GLN A 381 -19.62 -35.99 9.69
C GLN A 381 -20.25 -36.65 8.47
N HIS A 382 -20.07 -36.07 7.28
CA HIS A 382 -20.59 -36.62 6.02
C HIS A 382 -19.73 -37.75 5.44
N GLY A 383 -18.85 -38.35 6.26
CA GLY A 383 -18.07 -39.52 5.87
C GLY A 383 -16.90 -39.21 4.93
N GLY A 384 -16.42 -37.97 4.86
CA GLY A 384 -15.27 -37.59 4.02
C GLY A 384 -13.99 -38.38 4.36
N VAL A 385 -13.82 -38.81 5.61
CA VAL A 385 -12.73 -39.72 6.02
C VAL A 385 -12.92 -41.12 5.44
N LEU A 386 -14.14 -41.65 5.51
CA LEU A 386 -14.51 -42.96 4.96
C LEU A 386 -14.36 -42.97 3.43
N LEU A 387 -14.77 -41.88 2.77
CA LEU A 387 -14.57 -41.65 1.34
C LEU A 387 -13.08 -41.65 0.99
N PHE A 388 -12.25 -40.90 1.72
CA PHE A 388 -10.80 -40.86 1.50
C PHE A 388 -10.15 -42.24 1.69
N GLU A 389 -10.56 -43.01 2.71
CA GLU A 389 -10.08 -44.38 2.92
C GLU A 389 -10.49 -45.31 1.76
N ARG A 390 -11.73 -45.20 1.28
CA ARG A 390 -12.22 -45.98 0.14
C ARG A 390 -11.49 -45.62 -1.16
N MET A 391 -11.28 -44.34 -1.43
CA MET A 391 -10.48 -43.85 -2.56
C MET A 391 -9.02 -44.33 -2.50
N ARG A 392 -8.45 -44.46 -1.30
CA ARG A 392 -7.09 -45.00 -1.11
C ARG A 392 -7.01 -46.51 -1.35
N SER A 393 -8.10 -47.21 -1.10
CA SER A 393 -8.22 -48.66 -1.24
C SER A 393 -8.46 -49.10 -2.69
N GLU A 394 -9.19 -48.33 -3.49
CA GLU A 394 -9.56 -48.70 -4.86
C GLU A 394 -8.78 -47.86 -5.89
N LYS A 395 -7.67 -48.42 -6.39
CA LYS A 395 -6.95 -47.90 -7.55
C LYS A 395 -7.83 -48.03 -8.80
N GLY A 396 -8.74 -47.09 -9.05
CA GLY A 396 -9.55 -47.10 -10.28
C GLY A 396 -10.70 -46.11 -10.38
N LEU A 397 -11.18 -45.54 -9.27
CA LEU A 397 -12.26 -44.55 -9.30
C LEU A 397 -11.68 -43.14 -9.42
N ALA A 398 -11.86 -42.52 -10.59
CA ALA A 398 -11.65 -41.08 -10.78
C ALA A 398 -12.79 -40.29 -10.10
N PHE A 399 -12.86 -40.37 -8.78
CA PHE A 399 -13.81 -39.64 -7.94
C PHE A 399 -13.16 -38.36 -7.44
N ILE A 400 -13.80 -37.21 -7.61
CA ILE A 400 -13.24 -35.90 -7.27
C ILE A 400 -13.98 -35.28 -6.09
N VAL A 401 -13.25 -34.82 -5.07
CA VAL A 401 -13.81 -33.99 -4.01
C VAL A 401 -13.66 -32.53 -4.42
N PHE A 402 -14.79 -31.86 -4.65
CA PHE A 402 -14.84 -30.44 -5.02
C PHE A 402 -15.02 -29.58 -3.78
N SER A 403 -14.35 -28.42 -3.77
CA SER A 403 -14.64 -27.38 -2.77
C SER A 403 -15.94 -26.65 -3.11
N GLU A 404 -16.59 -26.07 -2.09
CA GLU A 404 -17.82 -25.30 -2.30
C GLU A 404 -17.57 -24.13 -3.27
N ALA A 405 -16.41 -23.47 -3.14
CA ALA A 405 -16.01 -22.35 -3.97
C ALA A 405 -15.88 -22.72 -5.46
N GLU A 406 -15.35 -23.91 -5.76
CA GLU A 406 -15.25 -24.41 -7.14
C GLU A 406 -16.62 -24.65 -7.77
N LEU A 407 -17.59 -25.18 -7.02
CA LEU A 407 -18.94 -25.41 -7.53
C LEU A 407 -19.73 -24.12 -7.69
N ILE A 408 -19.57 -23.15 -6.77
CA ILE A 408 -20.10 -21.79 -6.91
C ILE A 408 -19.58 -21.16 -8.20
N GLN A 409 -18.27 -21.25 -8.47
CA GLN A 409 -17.67 -20.70 -9.68
C GLN A 409 -18.18 -21.43 -10.94
N ALA A 410 -18.23 -22.77 -10.91
CA ALA A 410 -18.66 -23.57 -12.05
C ALA A 410 -20.11 -23.30 -12.47
N THR A 411 -20.94 -22.91 -11.51
CA THR A 411 -22.38 -22.64 -11.69
C THR A 411 -22.71 -21.15 -11.75
N ASP A 412 -21.72 -20.27 -11.84
CA ASP A 412 -21.92 -18.81 -11.82
C ASP A 412 -22.82 -18.37 -10.64
N ASN A 413 -22.42 -18.78 -9.44
CA ASN A 413 -23.17 -18.56 -8.20
C ASN A 413 -24.59 -19.16 -8.21
N TYR A 414 -24.72 -20.39 -8.72
CA TYR A 414 -25.99 -21.10 -8.86
C TYR A 414 -27.04 -20.29 -9.64
N ASP A 415 -26.62 -19.69 -10.74
CA ASP A 415 -27.50 -18.85 -11.56
C ASP A 415 -28.71 -19.65 -12.07
N LYS A 416 -29.89 -19.02 -12.08
CA LYS A 416 -31.15 -19.66 -12.48
C LYS A 416 -31.14 -20.11 -13.95
N SER A 417 -30.39 -19.43 -14.81
CA SER A 417 -30.24 -19.79 -16.23
C SER A 417 -29.49 -21.11 -16.44
N ARG A 418 -28.76 -21.59 -15.42
CA ARG A 418 -28.04 -22.86 -15.46
C ARG A 418 -28.83 -24.03 -14.90
N ILE A 419 -30.06 -23.82 -14.44
CA ILE A 419 -30.91 -24.91 -13.95
C ILE A 419 -31.30 -25.80 -15.13
N ILE A 420 -30.97 -27.09 -15.03
CA ILE A 420 -31.33 -28.12 -16.02
C ILE A 420 -32.39 -29.09 -15.48
N GLY A 421 -32.65 -29.08 -14.18
CA GLY A 421 -33.71 -29.88 -13.56
C GLY A 421 -34.05 -29.37 -12.17
N LYS A 422 -35.33 -29.45 -11.79
CA LYS A 422 -35.81 -29.08 -10.46
C LYS A 422 -36.93 -30.01 -10.03
N GLY A 423 -36.78 -30.65 -8.87
CA GLY A 423 -37.75 -31.62 -8.35
C GLY A 423 -37.67 -31.82 -6.84
N GLY A 424 -38.32 -32.88 -6.34
CA GLY A 424 -38.36 -33.22 -4.91
C GLY A 424 -36.98 -33.53 -4.30
N HIS A 425 -36.04 -34.01 -5.12
CA HIS A 425 -34.67 -34.35 -4.72
C HIS A 425 -33.66 -33.19 -4.89
N GLY A 426 -34.16 -31.97 -5.15
CA GLY A 426 -33.33 -30.76 -5.25
C GLY A 426 -33.32 -30.11 -6.63
N THR A 427 -32.33 -29.24 -6.84
CA THR A 427 -32.11 -28.49 -8.09
C THR A 427 -30.79 -28.93 -8.71
N VAL A 428 -30.80 -29.20 -10.01
CA VAL A 428 -29.63 -29.61 -10.78
C VAL A 428 -29.19 -28.44 -11.66
N TYR A 429 -27.92 -28.06 -11.54
CA TYR A 429 -27.30 -26.97 -12.28
C TYR A 429 -26.29 -27.50 -13.28
N LYS A 430 -26.26 -26.94 -14.49
CA LYS A 430 -25.17 -27.13 -15.45
C LYS A 430 -23.96 -26.30 -15.02
N GLY A 431 -22.85 -26.98 -14.78
CA GLY A 431 -21.58 -26.37 -14.41
C GLY A 431 -20.46 -26.66 -15.41
N ILE A 432 -19.43 -25.83 -15.39
CA ILE A 432 -18.16 -26.08 -16.08
C ILE A 432 -17.04 -26.05 -15.03
N VAL A 433 -16.43 -27.20 -14.77
CA VAL A 433 -15.30 -27.32 -13.82
C VAL A 433 -13.95 -27.23 -14.56
N LYS A 434 -12.84 -27.31 -13.82
CA LYS A 434 -11.47 -27.27 -14.36
C LYS A 434 -11.30 -28.23 -15.56
N ASN A 435 -10.49 -27.83 -16.53
CA ASN A 435 -10.30 -28.50 -17.83
C ASN A 435 -11.52 -28.46 -18.77
N ASN A 436 -12.42 -27.48 -18.58
CA ASN A 436 -13.60 -27.26 -19.42
C ASN A 436 -14.58 -28.46 -19.43
N MET A 437 -14.60 -29.24 -18.35
CA MET A 437 -15.48 -30.40 -18.21
C MET A 437 -16.88 -29.93 -17.83
N GLN A 438 -17.87 -30.26 -18.67
CA GLN A 438 -19.28 -30.00 -18.38
C GLN A 438 -19.80 -31.02 -17.37
N VAL A 439 -20.43 -30.53 -16.31
CA VAL A 439 -20.97 -31.36 -15.22
C VAL A 439 -22.40 -30.95 -14.87
N ALA A 440 -23.14 -31.87 -14.28
CA ALA A 440 -24.43 -31.61 -13.65
C ALA A 440 -24.26 -31.63 -12.13
N ILE A 441 -24.62 -30.55 -11.44
CA ILE A 441 -24.43 -30.37 -10.00
C ILE A 441 -25.79 -30.40 -9.32
N LYS A 442 -26.09 -31.48 -8.60
CA LYS A 442 -27.32 -31.65 -7.82
C LYS A 442 -27.13 -31.04 -6.44
N ARG A 443 -27.96 -30.04 -6.13
CA ARG A 443 -27.98 -29.32 -4.86
C ARG A 443 -29.38 -29.41 -4.25
N CYS A 444 -29.46 -29.92 -3.02
CA CYS A 444 -30.70 -29.92 -2.25
C CYS A 444 -31.00 -28.49 -1.75
N ALA A 445 -32.27 -28.07 -1.83
CA ALA A 445 -32.70 -26.71 -1.48
C ALA A 445 -33.24 -26.57 -0.05
N LEU A 446 -33.67 -27.68 0.57
CA LEU A 446 -34.25 -27.72 1.91
C LEU A 446 -33.45 -28.70 2.76
N ILE A 447 -33.38 -28.45 4.07
CA ILE A 447 -32.69 -29.32 5.01
C ILE A 447 -33.75 -30.22 5.65
N ASP A 448 -33.85 -31.46 5.16
CA ASP A 448 -34.59 -32.54 5.81
C ASP A 448 -33.63 -33.71 6.06
N GLU A 449 -33.71 -34.35 7.22
CA GLU A 449 -32.91 -35.53 7.58
C GLU A 449 -33.10 -36.67 6.58
N ARG A 450 -34.29 -36.74 5.95
CA ARG A 450 -34.54 -37.65 4.82
C ARG A 450 -33.59 -37.39 3.65
N GLN A 451 -33.44 -36.13 3.22
CA GLN A 451 -32.59 -35.77 2.08
C GLN A 451 -31.09 -36.00 2.35
N LYS A 452 -30.65 -35.88 3.60
CA LYS A 452 -29.27 -36.26 4.00
C LYS A 452 -29.01 -37.77 3.82
N LYS A 453 -30.00 -38.60 4.17
CA LYS A 453 -29.92 -40.06 3.97
C LYS A 453 -29.96 -40.44 2.49
N GLU A 454 -30.85 -39.82 1.70
CA GLU A 454 -30.93 -40.01 0.24
C GLU A 454 -29.59 -39.66 -0.42
N PHE A 455 -28.95 -38.54 -0.03
CA PHE A 455 -27.62 -38.18 -0.53
C PHE A 455 -26.56 -39.24 -0.22
N GLY A 456 -26.46 -39.67 1.05
CA GLY A 456 -25.41 -40.60 1.48
C GLY A 456 -25.53 -41.94 0.78
N GLN A 457 -26.78 -42.40 0.59
CA GLN A 457 -27.10 -43.63 -0.11
C GLN A 457 -26.79 -43.52 -1.61
N GLU A 458 -27.20 -42.43 -2.26
CA GLU A 458 -26.93 -42.17 -3.67
C GLU A 458 -25.41 -42.10 -3.96
N MET A 459 -24.65 -41.42 -3.10
CA MET A 459 -23.19 -41.36 -3.18
C MET A 459 -22.56 -42.75 -3.06
N LEU A 460 -22.98 -43.54 -2.06
CA LEU A 460 -22.45 -44.88 -1.82
C LEU A 460 -22.71 -45.81 -3.01
N ILE A 461 -23.93 -45.82 -3.53
CA ILE A 461 -24.36 -46.63 -4.67
C ILE A 461 -23.57 -46.25 -5.92
N LEU A 462 -23.59 -44.97 -6.30
CA LEU A 462 -22.99 -44.54 -7.57
C LEU A 462 -21.46 -44.51 -7.54
N SER A 463 -20.83 -44.40 -6.38
CA SER A 463 -19.38 -44.55 -6.27
C SER A 463 -18.89 -45.94 -6.67
N GLN A 464 -19.76 -46.96 -6.63
CA GLN A 464 -19.41 -48.36 -6.92
C GLN A 464 -19.87 -48.82 -8.31
N ILE A 465 -20.54 -47.96 -9.07
CA ILE A 465 -21.15 -48.31 -10.36
C ILE A 465 -20.48 -47.56 -11.50
N ASN A 466 -20.11 -48.30 -12.54
CA ASN A 466 -19.65 -47.73 -13.81
C ASN A 466 -20.21 -48.55 -14.97
N HIS A 467 -21.30 -48.06 -15.58
CA HIS A 467 -21.98 -48.73 -16.68
C HIS A 467 -22.40 -47.73 -17.75
N LYS A 468 -22.35 -48.11 -19.03
CA LYS A 468 -22.68 -47.23 -20.18
C LYS A 468 -24.10 -46.64 -20.10
N ASN A 469 -25.06 -47.39 -19.55
CA ASN A 469 -26.46 -47.01 -19.43
C ASN A 469 -26.87 -46.51 -18.04
N ILE A 470 -25.89 -46.09 -17.23
CA ILE A 470 -26.12 -45.45 -15.93
C ILE A 470 -25.36 -44.13 -15.93
N VAL A 471 -25.93 -43.09 -15.32
CA VAL A 471 -25.24 -41.80 -15.17
C VAL A 471 -24.05 -41.96 -14.23
N LYS A 472 -22.89 -41.50 -14.67
CA LYS A 472 -21.66 -41.54 -13.89
C LYS A 472 -21.59 -40.40 -12.87
N LEU A 473 -21.35 -40.77 -11.61
CA LEU A 473 -20.96 -39.84 -10.58
C LEU A 473 -19.48 -39.45 -10.75
N VAL A 474 -19.22 -38.16 -10.95
CA VAL A 474 -17.87 -37.59 -11.12
C VAL A 474 -17.26 -37.27 -9.75
N GLY A 475 -18.07 -36.81 -8.81
CA GLY A 475 -17.57 -36.39 -7.51
C GLY A 475 -18.64 -35.81 -6.60
N CYS A 476 -18.20 -35.22 -5.50
CA CYS A 476 -19.08 -34.56 -4.54
C CYS A 476 -18.41 -33.35 -3.87
N CYS A 477 -19.21 -32.53 -3.19
CA CYS A 477 -18.74 -31.51 -2.26
C CYS A 477 -19.33 -31.78 -0.88
N LEU A 478 -18.45 -31.96 0.11
CA LEU A 478 -18.80 -32.31 1.50
C LEU A 478 -18.62 -31.13 2.47
N GLU A 479 -18.18 -29.95 1.99
CA GLU A 479 -17.92 -28.75 2.81
C GLU A 479 -19.19 -28.00 3.26
N VAL A 480 -20.37 -28.48 2.84
CA VAL A 480 -21.68 -27.85 3.02
C VAL A 480 -22.58 -28.71 3.91
N GLU A 481 -23.61 -28.09 4.49
CA GLU A 481 -24.55 -28.74 5.41
C GLU A 481 -25.30 -29.92 4.78
N VAL A 482 -25.72 -29.77 3.52
CA VAL A 482 -26.21 -30.89 2.71
C VAL A 482 -25.24 -31.06 1.54
N PRO A 483 -24.49 -32.15 1.50
CA PRO A 483 -23.54 -32.42 0.44
C PRO A 483 -24.13 -32.29 -0.97
N MET A 484 -23.28 -31.89 -1.93
CA MET A 484 -23.66 -31.76 -3.35
C MET A 484 -23.05 -32.89 -4.17
N LEU A 485 -23.82 -33.44 -5.12
CA LEU A 485 -23.35 -34.48 -6.05
C LEU A 485 -23.04 -33.86 -7.41
N VAL A 486 -21.94 -34.31 -8.01
CA VAL A 486 -21.46 -33.84 -9.31
C VAL A 486 -21.44 -35.02 -10.27
N TYR A 487 -22.25 -34.96 -11.31
CA TYR A 487 -22.40 -35.99 -12.33
C TYR A 487 -21.84 -35.52 -13.66
N GLU A 488 -21.65 -36.47 -14.58
CA GLU A 488 -21.48 -36.13 -16.00
C GLU A 488 -22.70 -35.35 -16.52
N PHE A 489 -22.47 -34.34 -17.36
CA PHE A 489 -23.56 -33.62 -17.99
C PHE A 489 -24.11 -34.40 -19.19
N ILE A 490 -25.43 -34.64 -19.19
CA ILE A 490 -26.15 -35.35 -20.25
C ILE A 490 -27.01 -34.35 -21.05
N PRO A 491 -26.72 -34.10 -22.34
CA PRO A 491 -27.22 -32.91 -23.04
C PRO A 491 -28.64 -32.98 -23.61
N ASN A 492 -29.19 -34.16 -23.95
CA ASN A 492 -30.43 -34.28 -24.72
C ASN A 492 -31.68 -34.48 -23.85
N GLY A 493 -31.64 -34.05 -22.58
CA GLY A 493 -32.79 -34.10 -21.67
C GLY A 493 -33.20 -35.52 -21.27
N THR A 494 -34.49 -35.69 -20.98
CA THR A 494 -35.08 -36.95 -20.48
C THR A 494 -35.91 -37.68 -21.54
N LEU A 495 -36.14 -38.99 -21.37
CA LEU A 495 -37.09 -39.76 -22.18
C LEU A 495 -38.53 -39.23 -22.03
N PHE A 496 -38.89 -38.71 -20.86
CA PHE A 496 -40.21 -38.08 -20.66
C PHE A 496 -40.40 -36.88 -21.60
N GLU A 497 -39.41 -35.97 -21.65
CA GLU A 497 -39.43 -34.82 -22.57
C GLU A 497 -39.39 -35.26 -24.03
N LEU A 498 -38.72 -36.37 -24.32
CA LEU A 498 -38.66 -36.95 -25.66
C LEU A 498 -40.03 -37.46 -26.16
N ILE A 499 -40.82 -38.08 -25.28
CA ILE A 499 -42.13 -38.65 -25.61
C ILE A 499 -43.24 -37.57 -25.54
N HIS A 500 -43.23 -36.73 -24.50
CA HIS A 500 -44.34 -35.83 -24.16
C HIS A 500 -44.06 -34.34 -24.41
N GLY A 501 -42.85 -33.95 -24.82
CA GLY A 501 -42.42 -32.56 -24.95
C GLY A 501 -43.11 -31.75 -26.06
N LYS A 502 -43.17 -30.42 -25.89
CA LYS A 502 -43.85 -29.47 -26.80
C LYS A 502 -43.22 -29.35 -28.20
N ASN A 503 -42.01 -29.84 -28.40
CA ASN A 503 -41.33 -29.86 -29.70
C ASN A 503 -41.70 -31.14 -30.48
N GLN A 504 -42.98 -31.27 -30.86
CA GLN A 504 -43.53 -32.33 -31.72
C GLN A 504 -42.93 -32.38 -33.16
N ALA A 505 -41.73 -31.84 -33.39
CA ALA A 505 -41.13 -31.64 -34.71
C ALA A 505 -39.92 -32.55 -35.03
N LEU A 506 -39.47 -33.38 -34.08
CA LEU A 506 -38.63 -34.54 -34.42
C LEU A 506 -39.54 -35.77 -34.39
N GLN A 507 -39.91 -36.29 -35.56
CA GLN A 507 -40.53 -37.61 -35.67
C GLN A 507 -39.51 -38.67 -35.25
N ILE A 508 -39.49 -38.97 -33.96
CA ILE A 508 -38.62 -40.01 -33.41
C ILE A 508 -39.24 -41.34 -33.79
N SER A 509 -38.45 -42.16 -34.48
CA SER A 509 -38.91 -43.48 -34.90
C SER A 509 -39.19 -44.37 -33.70
N PHE A 510 -40.22 -45.21 -33.82
CA PHE A 510 -40.55 -46.20 -32.80
C PHE A 510 -39.37 -47.13 -32.50
N SER A 511 -38.56 -47.45 -33.52
CA SER A 511 -37.31 -48.20 -33.37
C SER A 511 -36.28 -47.52 -32.46
N THR A 512 -36.21 -46.19 -32.46
CA THR A 512 -35.34 -45.41 -31.56
C THR A 512 -35.85 -45.47 -30.13
N LEU A 513 -37.15 -45.31 -29.90
CA LEU A 513 -37.75 -45.44 -28.57
C LEU A 513 -37.56 -46.85 -28.00
N LEU A 514 -37.72 -47.89 -28.84
CA LEU A 514 -37.48 -49.27 -28.46
C LEU A 514 -36.01 -49.54 -28.11
N ARG A 515 -35.07 -48.92 -28.84
CA ARG A 515 -33.64 -48.95 -28.50
C ARG A 515 -33.39 -48.31 -27.13
N ILE A 516 -33.95 -47.14 -26.87
CA ILE A 516 -33.78 -46.43 -25.58
C ILE A 516 -34.36 -47.28 -24.43
N ALA A 517 -35.54 -47.87 -24.62
CA ALA A 517 -36.15 -48.77 -23.63
C ALA A 517 -35.26 -50.00 -23.36
N HIS A 518 -34.74 -50.63 -24.41
CA HIS A 518 -33.79 -51.74 -24.29
C HIS A 518 -32.53 -51.35 -23.50
N GLU A 519 -31.92 -50.21 -23.82
CA GLU A 519 -30.74 -49.68 -23.14
C GLU A 519 -31.00 -49.32 -21.67
N ALA A 520 -32.18 -48.77 -21.35
CA ALA A 520 -32.61 -48.55 -19.98
C ALA A 520 -32.80 -49.88 -19.23
N ALA A 521 -33.37 -50.90 -19.88
CA ALA A 521 -33.50 -52.24 -19.31
C ALA A 521 -32.14 -52.90 -19.05
N GLU A 522 -31.14 -52.72 -19.94
CA GLU A 522 -29.76 -53.16 -19.71
C GLU A 522 -29.16 -52.49 -18.45
N GLY A 523 -29.39 -51.19 -18.28
CA GLY A 523 -28.96 -50.44 -17.09
C GLY A 523 -29.58 -50.96 -15.79
N LEU A 524 -30.90 -51.19 -15.77
CA LEU A 524 -31.59 -51.73 -14.59
C LEU A 524 -31.21 -53.20 -14.32
N ASN A 525 -31.03 -54.01 -15.36
CA ASN A 525 -30.53 -55.38 -15.21
C ASN A 525 -29.13 -55.41 -14.59
N PHE A 526 -28.25 -54.46 -14.96
CA PHE A 526 -26.95 -54.32 -14.31
C PHE A 526 -27.09 -54.10 -12.79
N LEU A 527 -27.99 -53.21 -12.38
CA LEU A 527 -28.26 -52.94 -10.96
C LEU A 527 -28.78 -54.17 -10.20
N HIS A 528 -29.70 -54.92 -10.79
CA HIS A 528 -30.34 -56.07 -10.12
C HIS A 528 -29.46 -57.32 -10.11
N SER A 529 -28.78 -57.61 -11.22
CA SER A 529 -28.15 -58.92 -11.44
C SER A 529 -26.63 -58.92 -11.23
N TYR A 530 -25.97 -57.77 -11.45
CA TYR A 530 -24.51 -57.70 -11.50
C TYR A 530 -23.90 -56.85 -10.38
N ALA A 531 -24.65 -55.92 -9.80
CA ALA A 531 -24.22 -55.24 -8.59
C ALA A 531 -24.21 -56.20 -7.40
N SER A 532 -23.22 -56.05 -6.52
CA SER A 532 -23.07 -56.87 -5.32
C SER A 532 -22.83 -55.97 -4.09
N PRO A 533 -23.81 -55.83 -3.18
CA PRO A 533 -25.15 -56.43 -3.23
C PRO A 533 -26.03 -55.83 -4.36
N PRO A 534 -27.10 -56.53 -4.79
CA PRO A 534 -28.05 -56.01 -5.77
C PRO A 534 -28.60 -54.63 -5.37
N ILE A 535 -28.86 -53.77 -6.34
CA ILE A 535 -29.32 -52.40 -6.11
C ILE A 535 -30.72 -52.25 -6.68
N ILE A 536 -31.69 -51.88 -5.85
CA ILE A 536 -33.06 -51.58 -6.28
C ILE A 536 -33.16 -50.08 -6.47
N HIS A 537 -33.65 -49.63 -7.63
CA HIS A 537 -33.67 -48.21 -7.97
C HIS A 537 -34.77 -47.45 -7.22
N GLY A 538 -35.99 -47.99 -7.16
CA GLY A 538 -37.11 -47.50 -6.36
C GLY A 538 -37.90 -46.31 -6.92
N ASP A 539 -37.43 -45.67 -8.00
CA ASP A 539 -38.13 -44.55 -8.66
C ASP A 539 -37.86 -44.55 -10.18
N VAL A 540 -38.06 -45.71 -10.81
CA VAL A 540 -37.91 -45.86 -12.26
C VAL A 540 -39.05 -45.13 -12.97
N LYS A 541 -38.72 -44.15 -13.81
CA LYS A 541 -39.67 -43.37 -14.61
C LYS A 541 -38.99 -42.79 -15.85
N SER A 542 -39.75 -42.43 -16.87
CA SER A 542 -39.19 -41.86 -18.11
C SER A 542 -38.43 -40.53 -17.86
N ALA A 543 -38.78 -39.77 -16.82
CA ALA A 543 -38.05 -38.56 -16.42
C ALA A 543 -36.67 -38.85 -15.79
N ASN A 544 -36.41 -40.09 -15.35
CA ASN A 544 -35.13 -40.52 -14.79
C ASN A 544 -34.26 -41.27 -15.82
N ILE A 545 -34.70 -41.38 -17.08
CA ILE A 545 -33.90 -41.91 -18.19
C ILE A 545 -33.39 -40.72 -19.01
N LEU A 546 -32.11 -40.37 -18.86
CA LEU A 546 -31.46 -39.29 -19.58
C LEU A 546 -30.88 -39.76 -20.92
N LEU A 547 -30.71 -38.81 -21.85
CA LEU A 547 -30.27 -39.08 -23.22
C LEU A 547 -28.95 -38.35 -23.51
N ASP A 548 -27.89 -39.12 -23.81
CA ASP A 548 -26.60 -38.56 -24.17
C ASP A 548 -26.59 -37.95 -25.59
N GLY A 549 -25.44 -37.41 -26.02
CA GLY A 549 -25.29 -36.78 -27.33
C GLY A 549 -25.64 -37.68 -28.52
N ASN A 550 -25.62 -39.00 -28.36
CA ASN A 550 -25.97 -40.00 -29.37
C ASN A 550 -27.37 -40.61 -29.15
N TYR A 551 -28.17 -40.04 -28.25
CA TYR A 551 -29.45 -40.58 -27.78
C TYR A 551 -29.31 -41.99 -27.19
N MET A 552 -28.20 -42.27 -26.48
CA MET A 552 -28.12 -43.46 -25.64
C MET A 552 -28.78 -43.20 -24.28
N ALA A 553 -29.50 -44.22 -23.79
CA ALA A 553 -30.20 -44.15 -22.52
C ALA A 553 -29.23 -44.26 -21.34
N LYS A 554 -29.39 -43.38 -20.34
CA LYS A 554 -28.69 -43.43 -19.05
C LYS A 554 -29.68 -43.28 -17.90
N VAL A 555 -29.78 -44.32 -17.07
CA VAL A 555 -30.58 -44.32 -15.84
C VAL A 555 -29.95 -43.36 -14.82
N SER A 556 -30.78 -42.52 -14.19
CA SER A 556 -30.37 -41.42 -13.30
C SER A 556 -31.28 -41.32 -12.06
N ASP A 557 -30.90 -40.45 -11.12
CA ASP A 557 -31.63 -40.15 -9.88
C ASP A 557 -31.76 -41.35 -8.92
N PHE A 558 -30.67 -41.65 -8.22
CA PHE A 558 -30.56 -42.79 -7.31
C PHE A 558 -30.93 -42.42 -5.86
N GLY A 559 -31.64 -41.32 -5.65
CA GLY A 559 -32.00 -40.81 -4.31
C GLY A 559 -32.91 -41.75 -3.52
N ALA A 560 -33.77 -42.51 -4.22
CA ALA A 560 -34.67 -43.52 -3.63
C ALA A 560 -34.09 -44.94 -3.64
N SER A 561 -32.86 -45.12 -4.15
CA SER A 561 -32.28 -46.44 -4.36
C SER A 561 -31.77 -47.06 -3.06
N ILE A 562 -31.90 -48.38 -2.95
CA ILE A 562 -31.43 -49.15 -1.79
C ILE A 562 -30.54 -50.32 -2.22
N LEU A 563 -29.61 -50.69 -1.35
CA LEU A 563 -28.91 -51.97 -1.46
C LEU A 563 -29.87 -53.06 -0.96
N ALA A 564 -30.13 -54.07 -1.77
CA ALA A 564 -31.02 -55.17 -1.41
C ALA A 564 -30.45 -55.88 -0.16
N PRO A 565 -31.20 -55.91 0.96
CA PRO A 565 -30.71 -56.52 2.18
C PRO A 565 -30.65 -58.04 2.07
N SER A 566 -29.65 -58.63 2.71
CA SER A 566 -29.44 -60.08 2.75
C SER A 566 -30.57 -60.85 3.45
N ASP A 567 -31.29 -60.19 4.37
CA ASP A 567 -32.36 -60.78 5.19
C ASP A 567 -33.74 -60.21 4.84
N LYS A 568 -34.73 -61.10 4.61
CA LYS A 568 -36.10 -60.76 4.16
C LYS A 568 -36.90 -59.85 5.10
N GLU A 569 -36.50 -59.75 6.37
CA GLU A 569 -37.20 -58.92 7.39
C GLU A 569 -36.79 -57.44 7.35
N GLN A 570 -35.75 -57.09 6.58
CA GLN A 570 -35.19 -55.73 6.49
C GLN A 570 -35.78 -54.89 5.32
N TYR A 571 -36.74 -55.44 4.56
CA TYR A 571 -37.31 -54.84 3.35
C TYR A 571 -38.39 -53.77 3.60
N VAL A 572 -38.86 -53.62 4.84
CA VAL A 572 -39.92 -52.64 5.17
C VAL A 572 -39.36 -51.23 5.11
N THR A 573 -39.71 -50.50 4.06
CA THR A 573 -39.35 -49.09 3.86
C THR A 573 -40.60 -48.22 3.86
N MET A 574 -40.44 -46.92 4.15
CA MET A 574 -41.53 -45.97 3.88
C MET A 574 -41.78 -45.95 2.38
N VAL A 575 -43.04 -46.09 1.94
CA VAL A 575 -43.38 -46.08 0.52
C VAL A 575 -42.98 -44.76 -0.12
N GLN A 576 -42.10 -44.83 -1.12
CA GLN A 576 -41.59 -43.69 -1.89
C GLN A 576 -41.63 -44.00 -3.39
N GLY A 577 -41.80 -42.98 -4.22
CA GLY A 577 -41.82 -43.10 -5.67
C GLY A 577 -42.82 -42.15 -6.33
N THR A 578 -42.89 -42.20 -7.66
CA THR A 578 -43.72 -41.29 -8.45
C THR A 578 -45.11 -41.87 -8.74
N CYS A 579 -46.17 -41.11 -8.46
CA CYS A 579 -47.55 -41.51 -8.78
C CYS A 579 -47.72 -41.82 -10.28
N GLY A 580 -48.38 -42.93 -10.60
CA GLY A 580 -48.50 -43.45 -11.97
C GLY A 580 -47.49 -44.55 -12.30
N TYR A 581 -46.32 -44.55 -11.67
CA TYR A 581 -45.29 -45.60 -11.80
C TYR A 581 -45.25 -46.55 -10.60
N LEU A 582 -45.75 -46.11 -9.44
CA LEU A 582 -45.63 -46.82 -8.18
C LEU A 582 -46.27 -48.21 -8.21
N ASP A 583 -45.50 -49.22 -7.82
CA ASP A 583 -45.92 -50.62 -7.75
C ASP A 583 -47.05 -50.82 -6.71
N PRO A 584 -48.23 -51.33 -7.12
CA PRO A 584 -49.34 -51.55 -6.20
C PRO A 584 -49.05 -52.60 -5.11
N GLU A 585 -48.19 -53.58 -5.37
CA GLU A 585 -47.77 -54.56 -4.36
C GLU A 585 -46.87 -53.90 -3.31
N TYR A 586 -45.91 -53.08 -3.75
CA TYR A 586 -45.08 -52.28 -2.84
C TYR A 586 -45.93 -51.34 -1.98
N MET A 587 -46.93 -50.67 -2.56
CA MET A 587 -47.85 -49.79 -1.82
C MET A 587 -48.60 -50.53 -0.71
N GLN A 588 -48.94 -51.80 -0.92
CA GLN A 588 -49.71 -52.61 0.04
C GLN A 588 -48.82 -53.29 1.08
N THR A 589 -47.65 -53.76 0.68
CA THR A 589 -46.76 -54.58 1.53
C THR A 589 -45.68 -53.76 2.22
N CYS A 590 -45.42 -52.53 1.75
CA CYS A 590 -44.28 -51.69 2.13
C CYS A 590 -42.91 -52.35 1.89
N GLN A 591 -42.84 -53.40 1.06
CA GLN A 591 -41.61 -54.11 0.70
C GLN A 591 -41.14 -53.69 -0.69
N LEU A 592 -40.01 -52.98 -0.74
CA LEU A 592 -39.40 -52.57 -2.01
C LEU A 592 -38.54 -53.72 -2.53
N THR A 593 -38.83 -54.22 -3.74
CA THR A 593 -38.10 -55.32 -4.38
C THR A 593 -37.65 -54.93 -5.78
N GLU A 594 -36.77 -55.74 -6.39
CA GLU A 594 -36.41 -55.59 -7.80
C GLU A 594 -37.63 -55.68 -8.74
N LYS A 595 -38.70 -56.36 -8.30
CA LYS A 595 -39.97 -56.47 -9.03
C LYS A 595 -40.79 -55.18 -9.01
N SER A 596 -40.53 -54.28 -8.07
CA SER A 596 -41.16 -52.96 -8.04
C SER A 596 -40.61 -52.04 -9.14
N ASP A 597 -39.30 -52.15 -9.41
CA ASP A 597 -38.67 -51.49 -10.58
C ASP A 597 -39.23 -52.05 -11.89
N VAL A 598 -39.48 -53.37 -11.95
CA VAL A 598 -40.09 -54.02 -13.13
C VAL A 598 -41.47 -53.47 -13.43
N TYR A 599 -42.33 -53.29 -12.43
CA TYR A 599 -43.66 -52.69 -12.62
C TYR A 599 -43.54 -51.28 -13.18
N SER A 600 -42.68 -50.46 -12.56
CA SER A 600 -42.43 -49.08 -12.95
C SER A 600 -41.88 -49.00 -14.39
N PHE A 601 -40.99 -49.91 -14.77
CA PHE A 601 -40.49 -50.03 -16.14
C PHE A 601 -41.59 -50.48 -17.13
N GLY A 602 -42.51 -51.34 -16.71
CA GLY A 602 -43.71 -51.70 -17.49
C GLY A 602 -44.56 -50.48 -17.86
N VAL A 603 -44.66 -49.49 -16.97
CA VAL A 603 -45.33 -48.21 -17.26
C VAL A 603 -44.56 -47.40 -18.32
N ILE A 604 -43.22 -47.37 -18.28
CA ILE A 604 -42.41 -46.74 -19.34
C ILE A 604 -42.67 -47.41 -20.71
N LEU A 605 -42.81 -48.74 -20.74
CA LEU A 605 -43.16 -49.43 -21.99
C LEU A 605 -44.54 -49.00 -22.51
N LEU A 606 -45.50 -48.71 -21.62
CA LEU A 606 -46.79 -48.14 -22.04
C LEU A 606 -46.64 -46.72 -22.57
N GLU A 607 -45.82 -45.87 -21.96
CA GLU A 607 -45.53 -44.53 -22.50
C GLU A 607 -44.93 -44.62 -23.91
N VAL A 608 -43.97 -45.53 -24.11
CA VAL A 608 -43.35 -45.78 -25.43
C VAL A 608 -44.38 -46.29 -26.45
N LEU A 609 -45.27 -47.18 -26.04
CA LEU A 609 -46.27 -47.79 -26.92
C LEU A 609 -47.42 -46.83 -27.28
N THR A 610 -47.80 -45.95 -26.34
CA THR A 610 -49.05 -45.17 -26.44
C THR A 610 -48.82 -43.68 -26.63
N GLY A 611 -47.62 -43.18 -26.31
CA GLY A 611 -47.34 -41.74 -26.25
C GLY A 611 -48.19 -40.99 -25.22
N GLN A 612 -48.79 -41.69 -24.26
CA GLN A 612 -49.64 -41.08 -23.23
C GLN A 612 -48.91 -40.98 -21.90
N GLU A 613 -49.20 -39.91 -21.15
CA GLU A 613 -48.68 -39.78 -19.79
C GLU A 613 -49.22 -40.88 -18.86
N PRO A 614 -48.40 -41.37 -17.90
CA PRO A 614 -48.77 -42.43 -16.95
C PRO A 614 -50.00 -42.11 -16.09
N LEU A 615 -50.15 -40.84 -15.73
CA LEU A 615 -51.22 -40.35 -14.86
C LEU A 615 -51.77 -39.03 -15.42
N LYS A 616 -53.04 -39.04 -15.84
CA LYS A 616 -53.76 -37.84 -16.26
C LYS A 616 -54.62 -37.34 -15.11
N LEU A 617 -54.36 -36.12 -14.62
CA LEU A 617 -55.16 -35.52 -13.55
C LEU A 617 -56.50 -34.98 -14.05
N ASP A 618 -56.55 -34.58 -15.33
CA ASP A 618 -57.75 -34.10 -15.99
C ASP A 618 -58.59 -35.27 -16.52
N GLY A 619 -59.90 -35.25 -16.22
CA GLY A 619 -60.87 -36.24 -16.70
C GLY A 619 -61.44 -37.19 -15.61
N PRO A 620 -62.23 -38.19 -16.03
CA PRO A 620 -62.91 -39.12 -15.12
C PRO A 620 -61.92 -39.98 -14.33
N GLU A 621 -62.17 -40.20 -13.04
CA GLU A 621 -61.28 -40.96 -12.14
C GLU A 621 -60.90 -42.34 -12.68
N THR A 622 -61.83 -43.02 -13.34
CA THR A 622 -61.65 -44.35 -13.92
C THR A 622 -60.68 -44.39 -15.10
N GLN A 623 -60.31 -43.24 -15.68
CA GLN A 623 -59.42 -43.13 -16.84
C GLN A 623 -58.07 -42.47 -16.51
N ARG A 624 -57.82 -42.13 -15.24
CA ARG A 624 -56.62 -41.38 -14.86
C ARG A 624 -55.32 -42.20 -14.98
N SER A 625 -55.37 -43.50 -14.72
CA SER A 625 -54.19 -44.40 -14.72
C SER A 625 -54.02 -45.09 -16.07
N LEU A 626 -52.87 -44.86 -16.72
CA LEU A 626 -52.53 -45.51 -18.00
C LEU A 626 -52.43 -47.03 -17.85
N SER A 627 -51.80 -47.53 -16.79
CA SER A 627 -51.66 -48.96 -16.50
C SER A 627 -53.02 -49.64 -16.32
N SER A 628 -53.94 -49.03 -15.57
CA SER A 628 -55.30 -49.56 -15.36
C SER A 628 -56.10 -49.62 -16.66
N ASN A 629 -56.05 -48.54 -17.46
CA ASN A 629 -56.71 -48.49 -18.77
C ASN A 629 -56.16 -49.57 -19.72
N PHE A 630 -54.84 -49.71 -19.76
CA PHE A 630 -54.15 -50.70 -20.58
C PHE A 630 -54.52 -52.13 -20.20
N LEU A 631 -54.44 -52.48 -18.91
CA LEU A 631 -54.80 -53.82 -18.44
C LEU A 631 -56.28 -54.16 -18.72
N SER A 632 -57.18 -53.17 -18.62
CA SER A 632 -58.59 -53.33 -18.99
C SER A 632 -58.78 -53.61 -20.48
N ALA A 633 -58.10 -52.86 -21.35
CA ALA A 633 -58.15 -53.08 -22.80
C ALA A 633 -57.52 -54.42 -23.21
N MET A 634 -56.41 -54.82 -22.59
CA MET A 634 -55.79 -56.13 -22.82
C MET A 634 -56.73 -57.28 -22.39
N LYS A 635 -57.45 -57.13 -21.28
CA LYS A 635 -58.46 -58.10 -20.83
C LYS A 635 -59.64 -58.20 -21.81
N GLN A 636 -60.03 -57.08 -22.44
CA GLN A 636 -61.07 -57.02 -23.47
C GLN A 636 -60.56 -57.35 -24.88
N ASN A 637 -59.27 -57.71 -25.02
CA ASN A 637 -58.59 -57.96 -26.30
C ASN A 637 -58.73 -56.80 -27.31
N ASN A 638 -58.71 -55.57 -26.80
CA ASN A 638 -58.95 -54.33 -27.55
C ASN A 638 -57.74 -53.37 -27.48
N LEU A 639 -56.56 -53.86 -27.84
CA LEU A 639 -55.30 -53.09 -27.80
C LEU A 639 -55.36 -51.84 -28.70
N ASP A 640 -56.05 -51.93 -29.83
CA ASP A 640 -56.21 -50.85 -30.81
C ASP A 640 -56.87 -49.58 -30.24
N ALA A 641 -57.63 -49.70 -29.14
CA ALA A 641 -58.26 -48.56 -28.50
C ALA A 641 -57.26 -47.61 -27.80
N ILE A 642 -56.06 -48.09 -27.49
CA ILE A 642 -55.05 -47.33 -26.73
C ILE A 642 -53.87 -46.92 -27.62
N LEU A 643 -53.67 -47.59 -28.75
CA LEU A 643 -52.61 -47.27 -29.70
C LEU A 643 -52.87 -45.94 -30.44
N PRO A 644 -51.83 -45.11 -30.66
CA PRO A 644 -51.94 -43.90 -31.47
C PRO A 644 -52.32 -44.24 -32.91
N SER A 645 -53.06 -43.34 -33.57
CA SER A 645 -53.49 -43.52 -34.96
C SER A 645 -52.33 -43.68 -35.96
N HIS A 646 -51.17 -43.06 -35.71
CA HIS A 646 -50.02 -43.13 -36.61
C HIS A 646 -49.21 -44.43 -36.49
N MET A 647 -49.28 -45.15 -35.36
CA MET A 647 -48.64 -46.48 -35.23
C MET A 647 -49.46 -47.60 -35.87
N LYS A 648 -50.74 -47.34 -36.21
CA LYS A 648 -51.60 -48.29 -36.90
C LYS A 648 -51.16 -48.42 -38.36
N GLY A 649 -50.40 -49.47 -38.66
CA GLY A 649 -50.01 -49.87 -40.02
C GLY A 649 -48.58 -49.52 -40.46
N GLN A 650 -47.82 -48.79 -39.65
CA GLN A 650 -46.41 -48.45 -39.94
C GLN A 650 -45.41 -49.46 -39.36
N GLU A 651 -45.75 -50.11 -38.25
CA GLU A 651 -44.91 -51.06 -37.52
C GLU A 651 -45.51 -52.48 -37.56
N SER A 652 -44.69 -53.51 -37.37
CA SER A 652 -45.18 -54.90 -37.36
C SER A 652 -46.18 -55.16 -36.23
N ASN A 653 -47.34 -55.74 -36.55
CA ASN A 653 -48.31 -56.15 -35.53
C ASN A 653 -47.72 -57.15 -34.52
N GLU A 654 -46.75 -57.97 -34.94
CA GLU A 654 -46.02 -58.88 -34.04
C GLU A 654 -45.16 -58.11 -33.03
N LEU A 655 -44.52 -57.01 -33.46
CA LEU A 655 -43.71 -56.14 -32.61
C LEU A 655 -44.58 -55.44 -31.57
N ILE A 656 -45.66 -54.79 -32.01
CA ILE A 656 -46.60 -54.06 -31.14
C ILE A 656 -47.21 -55.01 -30.11
N ARG A 657 -47.68 -56.18 -30.56
CA ARG A 657 -48.31 -57.16 -29.67
C ARG A 657 -47.30 -57.80 -28.72
N GLY A 658 -46.09 -58.08 -29.17
CA GLY A 658 -45.00 -58.58 -28.33
C GLY A 658 -44.65 -57.58 -27.22
N LEU A 659 -44.52 -56.29 -27.55
CA LEU A 659 -44.24 -55.24 -26.57
C LEU A 659 -45.40 -55.06 -25.58
N ALA A 660 -46.65 -55.13 -26.06
CA ALA A 660 -47.84 -55.04 -25.22
C ALA A 660 -47.96 -56.23 -24.24
N GLU A 661 -47.69 -57.46 -24.69
CA GLU A 661 -47.67 -58.63 -23.78
C GLU A 661 -46.53 -58.53 -22.78
N LEU A 662 -45.35 -58.05 -23.17
CA LEU A 662 -44.25 -57.82 -22.24
C LEU A 662 -44.63 -56.78 -21.17
N ALA A 663 -45.20 -55.64 -21.57
CA ALA A 663 -45.66 -54.61 -20.64
C ALA A 663 -46.74 -55.15 -19.68
N LYS A 664 -47.69 -55.95 -20.19
CA LYS A 664 -48.71 -56.61 -19.37
C LYS A 664 -48.11 -57.56 -18.32
N GLN A 665 -47.08 -58.33 -18.69
CA GLN A 665 -46.36 -59.19 -17.74
C GLN A 665 -45.62 -58.39 -16.66
N CYS A 666 -45.01 -57.26 -17.03
CA CYS A 666 -44.37 -56.36 -16.06
C CYS A 666 -45.38 -55.75 -15.08
N LEU A 667 -46.62 -55.50 -15.52
CA LEU A 667 -47.67 -54.85 -14.74
C LEU A 667 -48.55 -55.84 -13.94
N ASP A 668 -48.12 -57.11 -13.78
CA ASP A 668 -48.85 -58.08 -12.96
C ASP A 668 -48.98 -57.59 -11.52
N MET A 669 -50.14 -57.85 -10.90
CA MET A 669 -50.40 -57.42 -9.52
C MET A 669 -49.51 -58.12 -8.50
N CYS A 670 -49.03 -59.34 -8.81
CA CYS A 670 -48.12 -60.09 -7.95
C CYS A 670 -46.71 -60.08 -8.54
N GLY A 671 -45.75 -59.55 -7.79
CA GLY A 671 -44.36 -59.34 -8.24
C GLY A 671 -43.63 -60.61 -8.61
N SER A 672 -43.98 -61.74 -8.01
CA SER A 672 -43.40 -63.06 -8.34
C SER A 672 -43.75 -63.55 -9.75
N ASN A 673 -44.87 -63.09 -10.31
CA ASN A 673 -45.28 -63.41 -11.68
C ASN A 673 -44.61 -62.50 -12.73
N ARG A 674 -44.09 -61.36 -12.30
CA ARG A 674 -43.41 -60.42 -13.21
C ARG A 674 -42.09 -61.03 -13.68
N PRO A 675 -41.62 -60.77 -14.90
CA PRO A 675 -40.28 -61.18 -15.35
C PRO A 675 -39.18 -60.45 -14.57
N SER A 676 -37.94 -60.89 -14.71
CA SER A 676 -36.74 -60.17 -14.27
C SER A 676 -36.32 -59.11 -15.28
N MET A 677 -35.58 -58.08 -14.86
CA MET A 677 -35.03 -57.09 -15.81
C MET A 677 -34.11 -57.71 -16.86
N LYS A 678 -33.48 -58.85 -16.57
CA LYS A 678 -32.72 -59.65 -17.54
C LYS A 678 -33.62 -60.18 -18.67
N GLU A 679 -34.70 -60.86 -18.32
CA GLU A 679 -35.66 -61.40 -19.29
C GLU A 679 -36.31 -60.28 -20.12
N ILE A 680 -36.61 -59.14 -19.49
CA ILE A 680 -37.14 -57.95 -20.16
C ILE A 680 -36.13 -57.40 -21.16
N ALA A 681 -34.86 -57.24 -20.77
CA ALA A 681 -33.81 -56.76 -21.67
C ALA A 681 -33.61 -57.72 -22.86
N ASP A 682 -33.57 -59.04 -22.61
CA ASP A 682 -33.43 -60.05 -23.66
C ASP A 682 -34.62 -60.01 -24.66
N GLU A 683 -35.86 -59.89 -24.17
CA GLU A 683 -37.05 -59.82 -25.02
C GLU A 683 -37.15 -58.50 -25.78
N LEU A 684 -36.83 -57.36 -25.16
CA LEU A 684 -36.72 -56.08 -25.87
C LEU A 684 -35.63 -56.12 -26.93
N GLY A 685 -34.51 -56.80 -26.67
CA GLY A 685 -33.43 -57.01 -27.63
C GLY A 685 -33.89 -57.85 -28.82
N ARG A 686 -34.73 -58.87 -28.59
CA ARG A 686 -35.39 -59.66 -29.65
C ARG A 686 -36.36 -58.81 -30.47
N LEU A 687 -37.26 -58.07 -29.81
CA LEU A 687 -38.24 -57.19 -30.46
C LEU A 687 -37.55 -56.10 -31.28
N ARG A 688 -36.47 -55.50 -30.77
CA ARG A 688 -35.67 -54.51 -31.52
C ARG A 688 -35.06 -55.08 -32.81
N LYS A 689 -34.65 -56.35 -32.82
CA LYS A 689 -34.15 -56.99 -34.04
C LYS A 689 -35.27 -57.17 -35.08
N LEU A 690 -36.52 -57.34 -34.66
CA LEU A 690 -37.68 -57.41 -35.56
C LEU A 690 -37.98 -56.05 -36.19
N SER A 691 -37.80 -54.93 -35.47
CA SER A 691 -38.01 -53.58 -36.03
C SER A 691 -36.94 -53.14 -37.03
N LEU A 692 -35.79 -53.81 -37.07
CA LEU A 692 -34.68 -53.55 -37.99
C LEU A 692 -34.72 -54.40 -39.28
N HIS A 693 -35.74 -55.26 -39.46
CA HIS A 693 -35.75 -56.22 -40.56
C HIS A 693 -36.10 -55.55 -41.93
N PRO A 694 -35.42 -55.89 -43.06
CA PRO A 694 -35.43 -55.08 -44.29
C PRO A 694 -36.73 -55.03 -45.13
N TRP A 695 -37.85 -55.58 -44.67
CA TRP A 695 -39.08 -55.65 -45.49
C TRP A 695 -40.00 -54.42 -45.34
N VAL A 696 -39.64 -53.44 -44.51
CA VAL A 696 -40.45 -52.23 -44.25
C VAL A 696 -39.89 -50.97 -44.95
N GLN A 697 -38.72 -51.03 -45.59
CA GLN A 697 -38.04 -49.86 -46.19
C GLN A 697 -38.30 -49.59 -47.69
N ILE A 698 -39.26 -50.23 -48.33
CA ILE A 698 -39.47 -50.06 -49.79
C ILE A 698 -40.01 -48.66 -50.18
N ASN A 699 -40.45 -47.81 -49.24
CA ASN A 699 -41.00 -46.48 -49.58
C ASN A 699 -40.09 -45.27 -49.31
N VAL A 700 -38.82 -45.46 -48.89
CA VAL A 700 -37.93 -44.31 -48.58
C VAL A 700 -36.89 -44.04 -49.69
N GLU A 701 -36.60 -45.00 -50.56
CA GLU A 701 -35.60 -44.82 -51.65
C GLU A 701 -36.01 -43.86 -52.77
N MET A 702 -37.23 -43.31 -52.78
CA MET A 702 -37.65 -42.31 -53.78
C MET A 702 -37.38 -40.84 -53.40
N ILE A 703 -36.90 -40.55 -52.19
CA ILE A 703 -36.72 -39.15 -51.73
C ILE A 703 -35.24 -38.71 -51.76
N GLU A 704 -34.27 -39.62 -51.64
CA GLU A 704 -32.84 -39.26 -51.64
C GLU A 704 -32.23 -38.99 -53.03
N THR A 705 -32.93 -39.28 -54.12
CA THR A 705 -32.44 -39.01 -55.49
C THR A 705 -32.80 -37.63 -56.05
N GLN A 706 -33.60 -36.82 -55.34
CA GLN A 706 -33.96 -35.46 -55.79
C GLN A 706 -33.18 -34.31 -55.12
N SER A 707 -32.38 -34.55 -54.07
CA SER A 707 -31.59 -33.49 -53.41
C SER A 707 -30.13 -33.39 -53.87
N LEU A 708 -29.64 -34.33 -54.69
CA LEU A 708 -28.25 -34.42 -55.13
C LEU A 708 -27.96 -33.81 -56.52
N LEU A 709 -28.93 -33.12 -57.14
CA LEU A 709 -28.78 -32.49 -58.46
C LEU A 709 -29.17 -31.01 -58.47
N SER A 710 -28.51 -30.18 -57.65
CA SER A 710 -28.33 -28.76 -57.99
C SER A 710 -27.22 -28.12 -57.14
N GLY A 711 -25.99 -28.12 -57.65
CA GLY A 711 -24.91 -27.30 -57.13
C GLY A 711 -23.73 -27.22 -58.11
N THR A 712 -23.40 -26.01 -58.56
CA THR A 712 -22.11 -25.66 -59.18
C THR A 712 -21.74 -24.21 -58.82
N PRO A 713 -20.44 -23.82 -58.83
CA PRO A 713 -19.79 -23.23 -57.66
C PRO A 713 -18.96 -21.95 -57.96
N THR A 714 -18.49 -21.26 -56.91
CA THR A 714 -17.31 -20.34 -56.94
C THR A 714 -16.71 -20.28 -55.53
N ALA A 715 -15.50 -20.85 -55.31
CA ALA A 715 -14.17 -20.19 -55.25
C ALA A 715 -13.95 -19.41 -53.93
N SER A 716 -12.86 -19.54 -53.17
CA SER A 716 -11.47 -19.94 -53.45
C SER A 716 -10.74 -20.34 -52.15
N PHE A 717 -9.88 -21.36 -52.21
CA PHE A 717 -8.90 -21.75 -51.19
C PHE A 717 -7.50 -21.42 -51.74
N GLU A 718 -6.64 -20.83 -50.91
CA GLU A 718 -5.18 -20.80 -51.14
C GLU A 718 -4.50 -21.75 -50.14
N ILE A 719 -3.59 -22.56 -50.68
CA ILE A 719 -2.70 -23.51 -50.00
C ILE A 719 -1.28 -23.04 -50.31
N GLU A 720 -0.41 -22.99 -49.31
CA GLU A 720 1.04 -23.05 -49.53
C GLU A 720 1.65 -24.19 -48.71
N ALA A 721 2.48 -24.98 -49.39
CA ALA A 721 3.30 -26.05 -48.83
C ALA A 721 4.69 -26.04 -49.49
N SER A 722 5.65 -26.63 -48.76
CA SER A 722 7.04 -27.00 -49.11
C SER A 722 8.11 -25.92 -48.84
N THR A 723 9.36 -26.20 -48.38
CA THR A 723 10.19 -27.42 -48.53
C THR A 723 11.46 -27.34 -47.62
N THR A 724 11.87 -28.49 -47.06
CA THR A 724 13.24 -29.06 -46.85
C THR A 724 14.44 -28.26 -46.31
N GLY A 725 15.15 -28.87 -45.35
CA GLY A 725 16.60 -28.69 -45.11
C GLY A 725 17.16 -29.48 -43.90
N TYR A 726 17.93 -30.56 -44.14
CA TYR A 726 18.80 -31.25 -43.18
C TYR A 726 20.16 -30.53 -43.04
N PRO A 727 20.95 -30.75 -41.96
CA PRO A 727 22.07 -31.71 -42.08
C PRO A 727 22.31 -32.61 -40.85
N THR A 728 23.01 -33.71 -41.13
CA THR A 728 23.52 -34.82 -40.31
C THR A 728 24.86 -34.53 -39.61
N GLN A 729 25.12 -35.12 -38.42
CA GLN A 729 26.18 -36.14 -38.19
C GLN A 729 26.30 -36.58 -36.71
N GLU A 730 26.46 -37.91 -36.54
CA GLU A 730 27.24 -38.68 -35.53
C GLU A 730 26.92 -38.51 -34.03
N GLY A 731 26.73 -39.53 -33.19
CA GLY A 731 26.98 -40.97 -33.27
C GLY A 731 27.57 -41.44 -31.92
N GLU A 732 27.10 -42.59 -31.40
CA GLU A 732 27.63 -43.39 -30.26
C GLU A 732 27.29 -42.93 -28.82
N ASN A 733 26.90 -43.74 -27.84
CA ASN A 733 26.70 -45.20 -27.70
C ASN A 733 25.69 -45.46 -26.56
N LEU A 734 24.79 -46.43 -26.77
CA LEU A 734 23.99 -47.11 -25.75
C LEU A 734 24.84 -48.13 -24.98
N PRO A 735 24.34 -48.66 -23.84
CA PRO A 735 23.81 -50.01 -23.93
C PRO A 735 22.46 -50.22 -23.18
N MET A 736 21.49 -50.76 -23.94
CA MET A 736 20.71 -52.00 -23.70
C MET A 736 21.05 -52.80 -22.40
N ASN A 737 20.15 -53.49 -21.66
CA ASN A 737 18.81 -54.06 -21.85
C ASN A 737 18.41 -54.74 -20.48
N PRO A 738 17.61 -55.83 -20.40
CA PRO A 738 16.14 -56.00 -20.32
C PRO A 738 15.62 -56.59 -18.97
N ARG A 739 14.28 -56.63 -18.79
CA ARG A 739 13.41 -57.78 -18.37
C ARG A 739 12.10 -57.25 -17.74
N SER A 740 10.92 -57.59 -18.29
CA SER A 740 10.15 -58.85 -18.07
C SER A 740 9.76 -59.01 -16.59
N SER A 741 8.54 -59.27 -16.12
CA SER A 741 7.25 -59.69 -16.69
C SER A 741 6.33 -60.22 -15.57
N TYR A 742 5.02 -60.37 -15.85
CA TYR A 742 4.05 -61.34 -15.29
C TYR A 742 3.39 -61.15 -13.89
N TYR A 743 2.05 -60.95 -13.96
CA TYR A 743 0.91 -61.67 -13.33
C TYR A 743 0.69 -61.84 -11.81
N ALA A 744 -0.61 -61.72 -11.49
CA ALA A 744 -1.42 -62.42 -10.47
C ALA A 744 -1.36 -61.99 -8.99
N ARG A 745 -2.42 -61.29 -8.54
CA ARG A 745 -3.51 -61.89 -7.73
C ARG A 745 -4.73 -60.97 -7.68
#